data_AF-A0A9X4IJN3-F1
#
_entry.id   AF-A0A9X4IJN3-F1
#
_cell.length_a   1.000
_cell.length_b   1.000
_cell.length_c   1.000
_cell.angle_alpha   90.00
_cell.angle_beta   90.00
_cell.angle_gamma   90.00
#
_symmetry.space_group_name_H-M   'P 1'
#
loop_
_entity.id
_entity.type
_entity.pdbx_description
1 polymer ?
#
loop_
_entity_poly.entity_id
_entity_poly.type
_entity_poly.pdbx_seq_one_letter_code
_entity_poly.pdbx_strand_id
1 'polypeptide(L)'
;MAPSIDDDVLDHPDGDHKKPATGKTMPARAKGPPPAFVEPTLATLVDAPPDGPGWLFEPKFDGYRALVAVSGDRVVIHTRSGLDWTDRFPGLVRALVALDLPPVLLDGEIVSLDAQGHSNFSALQKALKNDQAALSFYVFDLPAETGRDWASRPLVDRKARLAMLLGETGKTGPVFFTEHVMADGAGLWTTLCDQGFEGIIAKRAISPYRPGRGHDWLKIKCGNRQEFVIVGWSPSSHGRAFASLLLGLREGGELRYAGRVGTGFDADTLTGLHARLRDLTRKTPGVAIETVPLAVARDARWVRPDLVAEVAFAGFTGDRLVRQGRYLGLRGDKPAQAVVLEKAEPMAKAVRAKDPAAGDGDRMDGVVLTHPDRVLDPASGLTKRQLATYLHIMAPRMVPYAAGRLLSLLRCPEGYAQACFFQRHAGAGTPPQLRRRPVKEKDGRLMDYFYLADAGGLIAAAQVGVLELHLWGSPVRRLESPDRLVFDLDPEEGLPFAQVKAAAIAVRDVLAALDLASFPLLTGGKGVHVVAPLGPGGAGGRRQWPVVSAFAKGVASQLVEANPDAYVATMSKVRRQGRLFIDHFRNARGATAIAPYSTRARPGTPIACPVSWDDLAKADRADGRTIATASALARGPDPWAGYFDQDQDLTTRACHVLGVKVGAGAKQD
;
A
#
# COMPACT_ATOMS: atom_id res chain seq x y z
N MET A 1 33.56 -44.78 44.58
CA MET A 1 32.42 -45.70 44.31
C MET A 1 31.62 -45.11 43.18
N ALA A 2 31.80 -45.70 41.99
CA ALA A 2 30.89 -45.60 40.84
C ALA A 2 29.55 -46.33 41.19
N PRO A 3 28.44 -46.24 40.41
CA PRO A 3 28.35 -46.48 38.95
C PRO A 3 27.57 -45.35 38.20
N SER A 4 27.78 -44.98 36.93
CA SER A 4 28.05 -45.69 35.66
C SER A 4 26.78 -46.08 34.86
N ILE A 5 26.85 -45.87 33.53
CA ILE A 5 26.35 -46.76 32.46
C ILE A 5 24.82 -46.66 32.22
N ASP A 6 24.25 -46.49 31.02
CA ASP A 6 24.61 -46.72 29.60
C ASP A 6 23.41 -46.21 28.74
N ASP A 7 23.36 -46.21 27.41
CA ASP A 7 24.25 -46.03 26.25
C ASP A 7 23.31 -46.21 25.01
N ASP A 8 23.85 -46.01 23.81
CA ASP A 8 23.33 -46.44 22.49
C ASP A 8 22.21 -45.63 21.81
N VAL A 9 22.47 -44.86 20.75
CA VAL A 9 22.95 -45.20 19.37
C VAL A 9 21.86 -45.87 18.52
N LEU A 10 21.58 -45.24 17.37
CA LEU A 10 21.41 -45.80 16.02
C LEU A 10 21.06 -44.60 15.08
N ASP A 11 22.05 -44.02 14.41
CA ASP A 11 22.46 -44.34 13.03
C ASP A 11 21.53 -43.72 11.96
N HIS A 12 22.03 -42.71 11.25
CA HIS A 12 21.37 -42.08 10.09
C HIS A 12 22.37 -42.02 8.93
N PRO A 13 22.00 -42.51 7.74
CA PRO A 13 22.94 -42.79 6.68
C PRO A 13 23.39 -41.52 5.93
N ASP A 14 24.68 -41.52 5.61
CA ASP A 14 25.37 -40.56 4.75
C ASP A 14 24.75 -40.45 3.35
N GLY A 15 24.54 -39.21 2.93
CA GLY A 15 24.04 -38.82 1.61
C GLY A 15 24.66 -37.49 1.14
N ASP A 16 25.98 -37.49 0.99
CA ASP A 16 26.78 -36.67 0.07
C ASP A 16 26.34 -35.20 -0.17
N HIS A 17 26.52 -34.35 0.85
CA HIS A 17 26.43 -32.90 0.71
C HIS A 17 27.68 -32.35 -0.01
N LYS A 18 27.56 -32.14 -1.33
CA LYS A 18 28.50 -31.29 -2.09
C LYS A 18 28.62 -29.91 -1.44
N LYS A 19 29.84 -29.55 -1.03
CA LYS A 19 30.24 -28.21 -0.58
C LYS A 19 29.72 -27.14 -1.54
N PRO A 20 29.21 -26.00 -1.05
CA PRO A 20 28.81 -24.90 -1.92
C PRO A 20 30.05 -24.35 -2.63
N ALA A 21 30.00 -24.35 -3.96
CA ALA A 21 31.03 -23.76 -4.79
C ALA A 21 31.15 -22.25 -4.47
N THR A 22 32.30 -21.88 -3.93
CA THR A 22 32.76 -20.50 -3.82
C THR A 22 33.05 -19.96 -5.22
N GLY A 23 32.54 -18.75 -5.51
CA GLY A 23 32.90 -17.99 -6.70
C GLY A 23 31.86 -18.00 -7.83
N LYS A 24 30.74 -17.31 -7.66
CA LYS A 24 30.08 -16.67 -8.81
C LYS A 24 30.68 -15.28 -8.95
N THR A 25 31.54 -15.11 -9.95
CA THR A 25 32.00 -13.82 -10.45
C THR A 25 30.80 -12.93 -10.77
N MET A 26 30.81 -11.70 -10.26
CA MET A 26 29.83 -10.69 -10.63
C MET A 26 29.85 -10.49 -12.15
N PRO A 27 28.69 -10.32 -12.82
CA PRO A 27 28.66 -10.02 -14.24
C PRO A 27 29.49 -8.76 -14.53
N ALA A 28 30.18 -8.74 -15.66
CA ALA A 28 31.00 -7.61 -16.09
C ALA A 28 30.19 -6.31 -16.03
N ARG A 29 30.77 -5.27 -15.40
CA ARG A 29 30.16 -3.96 -15.20
C ARG A 29 29.64 -3.38 -16.51
N ALA A 30 28.38 -2.95 -16.50
CA ALA A 30 27.81 -2.20 -17.61
C ALA A 30 28.62 -0.91 -17.83
N LYS A 31 29.17 -0.73 -19.03
CA LYS A 31 29.89 0.48 -19.45
C LYS A 31 28.89 1.45 -20.09
N GLY A 32 28.88 2.71 -19.65
CA GLY A 32 28.00 3.75 -20.18
C GLY A 32 28.38 5.15 -19.67
N PRO A 33 27.82 6.24 -20.21
CA PRO A 33 27.95 7.58 -19.64
C PRO A 33 27.18 7.69 -18.29
N PRO A 34 27.58 8.60 -17.37
CA PRO A 34 26.75 8.94 -16.23
C PRO A 34 25.32 9.32 -16.67
N PRO A 35 24.27 8.91 -15.94
CA PRO A 35 22.91 9.30 -16.27
C PRO A 35 22.72 10.82 -16.26
N ALA A 36 21.81 11.32 -17.10
CA ALA A 36 21.48 12.73 -17.14
C ALA A 36 20.78 13.19 -15.85
N PHE A 37 20.88 14.49 -15.55
CA PHE A 37 20.13 15.12 -14.47
C PHE A 37 18.61 14.93 -14.68
N VAL A 38 17.90 14.67 -13.58
CA VAL A 38 16.43 14.68 -13.53
C VAL A 38 15.97 15.66 -12.47
N GLU A 39 14.84 16.33 -12.70
CA GLU A 39 14.28 17.20 -11.67
C GLU A 39 13.88 16.37 -10.42
N PRO A 40 14.28 16.79 -9.21
CA PRO A 40 14.07 15.98 -8.03
C PRO A 40 12.62 15.96 -7.53
N THR A 41 12.27 14.88 -6.84
CA THR A 41 11.01 14.80 -6.06
C THR A 41 11.09 15.75 -4.85
N LEU A 42 10.14 16.68 -4.74
CA LEU A 42 10.12 17.72 -3.71
C LEU A 42 9.07 17.46 -2.62
N ALA A 43 9.48 17.64 -1.35
CA ALA A 43 8.63 17.36 -0.19
C ALA A 43 7.69 18.53 0.18
N THR A 44 6.41 18.23 0.42
CA THR A 44 5.38 19.18 0.88
C THR A 44 5.42 19.37 2.40
N LEU A 45 5.33 20.61 2.88
CA LEU A 45 5.34 20.92 4.32
C LEU A 45 3.97 20.58 4.93
N VAL A 46 3.95 19.78 5.98
CA VAL A 46 2.74 19.42 6.74
C VAL A 46 2.93 19.66 8.23
N ASP A 47 1.83 19.77 8.97
CA ASP A 47 1.82 20.11 10.40
C ASP A 47 2.00 18.92 11.35
N ALA A 48 1.82 17.69 10.87
CA ALA A 48 2.03 16.46 11.64
C ALA A 48 2.55 15.32 10.75
N PRO A 49 3.26 14.32 11.31
CA PRO A 49 3.60 13.10 10.58
C PRO A 49 2.33 12.34 10.14
N PRO A 50 2.30 11.74 8.95
CA PRO A 50 1.18 10.90 8.53
C PRO A 50 1.16 9.55 9.27
N ASP A 51 -0.03 8.99 9.49
CA ASP A 51 -0.21 7.66 10.08
C ASP A 51 -0.26 6.53 9.04
N GLY A 52 0.08 5.31 9.48
CA GLY A 52 -0.18 4.06 8.77
C GLY A 52 1.05 3.40 8.12
N PRO A 53 0.97 2.10 7.77
CA PRO A 53 2.12 1.30 7.34
C PRO A 53 2.65 1.62 5.94
N GLY A 54 1.99 2.52 5.19
CA GLY A 54 2.38 2.89 3.82
C GLY A 54 3.46 3.97 3.74
N TRP A 55 3.98 4.42 4.88
CA TRP A 55 4.97 5.49 5.00
C TRP A 55 6.27 4.97 5.58
N LEU A 56 7.36 5.47 5.02
CA LEU A 56 8.69 5.41 5.60
C LEU A 56 9.10 6.79 6.10
N PHE A 57 9.90 6.83 7.16
CA PHE A 57 10.33 8.06 7.80
C PHE A 57 11.84 8.09 7.91
N GLU A 58 12.43 9.21 7.51
CA GLU A 58 13.88 9.45 7.50
C GLU A 58 14.19 10.77 8.21
N PRO A 59 15.39 10.93 8.81
CA PRO A 59 15.84 12.22 9.29
C PRO A 59 15.83 13.27 8.19
N LYS A 60 15.35 14.47 8.51
CA LYS A 60 15.52 15.63 7.64
C LYS A 60 16.92 16.19 7.84
N PHE A 61 17.73 16.13 6.79
CA PHE A 61 19.03 16.75 6.76
C PHE A 61 18.98 18.23 6.40
N ASP A 62 19.97 18.93 6.93
CA ASP A 62 20.20 20.34 6.71
C ASP A 62 21.48 20.59 5.89
N GLY A 63 21.34 20.72 4.57
CA GLY A 63 22.48 20.87 3.67
C GLY A 63 22.14 21.38 2.28
N TYR A 64 22.93 20.91 1.30
CA TYR A 64 22.65 21.09 -0.12
C TYR A 64 22.13 19.79 -0.73
N ARG A 65 20.87 19.78 -1.14
CA ARG A 65 20.29 18.73 -1.99
C ARG A 65 21.12 18.57 -3.26
N ALA A 66 21.62 17.36 -3.50
CA ALA A 66 22.47 17.04 -4.62
C ALA A 66 21.96 15.80 -5.38
N LEU A 67 21.95 15.90 -6.71
CA LEU A 67 21.76 14.76 -7.60
C LEU A 67 23.11 14.41 -8.21
N VAL A 68 23.61 13.22 -7.88
CA VAL A 68 24.97 12.81 -8.20
C VAL A 68 24.92 11.72 -9.25
N ALA A 69 25.36 12.04 -10.46
CA ALA A 69 25.51 11.08 -11.54
C ALA A 69 26.89 10.45 -11.45
N VAL A 70 26.97 9.12 -11.28
CA VAL A 70 28.21 8.37 -11.18
C VAL A 70 28.25 7.33 -12.29
N SER A 71 29.42 7.12 -12.88
CA SER A 71 29.71 5.99 -13.76
C SER A 71 31.20 5.67 -13.71
N GLY A 72 31.59 4.74 -12.83
CA GLY A 72 33.00 4.41 -12.60
C GLY A 72 33.77 5.63 -12.09
N ASP A 73 34.73 6.11 -12.90
CA ASP A 73 35.60 7.25 -12.61
C ASP A 73 34.97 8.62 -12.91
N ARG A 74 33.80 8.65 -13.55
CA ARG A 74 33.09 9.89 -13.88
C ARG A 74 32.01 10.20 -12.85
N VAL A 75 32.12 11.36 -12.22
CA VAL A 75 31.16 11.87 -11.23
C VAL A 75 30.76 13.29 -11.62
N VAL A 76 29.46 13.56 -11.63
CA VAL A 76 28.90 14.91 -11.78
C VAL A 76 27.94 15.18 -10.63
N ILE A 77 28.16 16.26 -9.89
CA ILE A 77 27.33 16.66 -8.74
C ILE A 77 26.46 17.84 -9.16
N HIS A 78 25.17 17.60 -9.38
CA HIS A 78 24.20 18.63 -9.68
C HIS A 78 23.56 19.17 -8.41
N THR A 79 23.36 20.49 -8.33
CA THR A 79 22.45 21.08 -7.34
C THR A 79 21.01 20.64 -7.61
N ARG A 80 20.13 20.91 -6.65
CA ARG A 80 18.67 20.80 -6.83
C ARG A 80 18.13 21.43 -8.13
N SER A 81 18.75 22.52 -8.60
CA SER A 81 18.34 23.27 -9.80
C SER A 81 19.07 22.84 -11.07
N GLY A 82 19.93 21.82 -11.00
CA GLY A 82 20.67 21.27 -12.13
C GLY A 82 22.03 21.92 -12.41
N LEU A 83 22.47 22.86 -11.56
CA LEU A 83 23.80 23.48 -11.71
C LEU A 83 24.90 22.46 -11.40
N ASP A 84 25.90 22.36 -12.26
CA ASP A 84 27.09 21.54 -11.99
C ASP A 84 27.96 22.20 -10.91
N TRP A 85 28.03 21.55 -9.75
CA TRP A 85 28.85 21.97 -8.60
C TRP A 85 29.96 20.95 -8.29
N THR A 86 30.34 20.12 -9.25
CA THR A 86 31.35 19.05 -9.07
C THR A 86 32.65 19.59 -8.47
N ASP A 87 33.16 20.71 -8.99
CA ASP A 87 34.41 21.34 -8.52
C ASP A 87 34.36 21.86 -7.08
N ARG A 88 33.15 22.04 -6.51
CA ARG A 88 32.98 22.49 -5.12
C ARG A 88 33.11 21.35 -4.11
N PHE A 89 33.12 20.10 -4.56
CA PHE A 89 33.12 18.92 -3.69
C PHE A 89 34.21 17.90 -4.05
N PRO A 90 35.48 18.30 -4.20
CA PRO A 90 36.55 17.40 -4.67
C PRO A 90 36.76 16.19 -3.76
N GLY A 91 36.56 16.34 -2.44
CA GLY A 91 36.61 15.23 -1.49
C GLY A 91 35.52 14.16 -1.71
N LEU A 92 34.29 14.59 -1.97
CA LEU A 92 33.18 13.67 -2.26
C LEU A 92 33.34 13.01 -3.62
N VAL A 93 33.84 13.73 -4.62
CA VAL A 93 34.15 13.15 -5.94
C VAL A 93 35.12 11.98 -5.80
N ARG A 94 36.22 12.15 -5.05
CA ARG A 94 37.17 11.05 -4.79
C ARG A 94 36.52 9.85 -4.10
N ALA A 95 35.66 10.10 -3.12
CA ALA A 95 34.96 9.02 -2.42
C ALA A 95 33.97 8.28 -3.32
N LEU A 96 33.21 9.00 -4.16
CA LEU A 96 32.25 8.42 -5.10
C LEU A 96 32.94 7.61 -6.21
N VAL A 97 34.10 8.07 -6.70
CA VAL A 97 34.93 7.30 -7.64
C VAL A 97 35.44 6.00 -6.99
N ALA A 98 35.84 6.05 -5.72
CA ALA A 98 36.33 4.87 -5.00
C ALA A 98 35.25 3.80 -4.75
N LEU A 99 33.96 4.18 -4.74
CA LEU A 99 32.86 3.21 -4.71
C LEU A 99 32.76 2.39 -6.00
N ASP A 100 33.34 2.90 -7.10
CA ASP A 100 33.30 2.30 -8.42
C ASP A 100 31.85 1.89 -8.72
N LEU A 101 30.91 2.82 -8.86
CA LEU A 101 29.51 2.46 -9.09
C LEU A 101 29.22 2.21 -10.59
N PRO A 102 28.25 1.35 -10.95
CA PRO A 102 27.73 1.33 -12.32
C PRO A 102 27.11 2.70 -12.66
N PRO A 103 26.76 2.99 -13.94
CA PRO A 103 26.11 4.26 -14.24
C PRO A 103 24.79 4.39 -13.48
N VAL A 104 24.74 5.32 -12.53
CA VAL A 104 23.63 5.56 -11.58
C VAL A 104 23.42 7.05 -11.36
N LEU A 105 22.19 7.41 -11.01
CA LEU A 105 21.84 8.72 -10.47
C LEU A 105 21.43 8.54 -9.01
N LEU A 106 22.12 9.24 -8.11
CA LEU A 106 21.88 9.20 -6.67
C LEU A 106 21.22 10.51 -6.23
N ASP A 107 20.19 10.44 -5.40
CA ASP A 107 19.54 11.61 -4.81
C ASP A 107 19.75 11.62 -3.29
N GLY A 108 20.31 12.73 -2.80
CA GLY A 108 20.75 12.84 -1.42
C GLY A 108 20.95 14.28 -0.97
N GLU A 109 21.51 14.43 0.23
CA GLU A 109 21.87 15.71 0.83
C GLU A 109 23.35 15.73 1.19
N ILE A 110 24.06 16.78 0.77
CA ILE A 110 25.44 17.05 1.20
C ILE A 110 25.40 17.90 2.46
N VAL A 111 25.98 17.40 3.55
CA VAL A 111 25.95 18.02 4.87
C VAL A 111 27.34 18.14 5.49
N SER A 112 27.46 19.02 6.46
CA SER A 112 28.52 19.01 7.46
C SER A 112 27.91 18.57 8.78
N LEU A 113 28.52 17.61 9.46
CA LEU A 113 28.08 17.15 10.78
C LEU A 113 28.84 17.86 11.88
N ASP A 114 28.20 18.08 13.02
CA ASP A 114 28.89 18.46 14.27
C ASP A 114 29.40 17.20 15.01
N ALA A 115 30.02 17.42 16.18
CA ALA A 115 30.58 16.33 17.00
C ALA A 115 29.52 15.36 17.54
N GLN A 116 28.24 15.73 17.50
CA GLN A 116 27.10 14.93 17.92
C GLN A 116 26.40 14.25 16.74
N GLY A 117 26.87 14.47 15.51
CA GLY A 117 26.30 13.90 14.29
C GLY A 117 25.12 14.67 13.72
N HIS A 118 24.87 15.90 14.17
CA HIS A 118 23.81 16.74 13.63
C HIS A 118 24.29 17.55 12.43
N SER A 119 23.46 17.65 11.39
CA SER A 119 23.76 18.47 10.22
C SER A 119 23.70 19.96 10.55
N ASN A 120 24.73 20.72 10.15
CA ASN A 120 24.86 22.15 10.42
C ASN A 120 25.17 22.95 9.14
N PHE A 121 24.18 23.71 8.65
CA PHE A 121 24.33 24.51 7.43
C PHE A 121 25.39 25.62 7.51
N SER A 122 25.53 26.29 8.66
CA SER A 122 26.57 27.32 8.81
C SER A 122 27.98 26.71 8.69
N ALA A 123 28.17 25.50 9.22
CA ALA A 123 29.43 24.77 9.10
C ALA A 123 29.69 24.33 7.65
N LEU A 124 28.65 23.85 6.95
CA LEU A 124 28.72 23.51 5.51
C LEU A 124 29.18 24.70 4.65
N GLN A 125 28.64 25.89 4.91
CA GLN A 125 29.06 27.10 4.20
C GLN A 125 30.54 27.45 4.41
N LYS A 126 31.06 27.23 5.62
CA LYS A 126 32.46 27.47 5.96
C LYS A 126 33.37 26.42 5.32
N ALA A 127 32.95 25.16 5.34
CA ALA A 127 33.64 24.05 4.69
C ALA A 127 33.88 24.31 3.21
N LEU A 128 32.87 24.81 2.49
CA LEU A 128 32.96 25.14 1.07
C LEU A 128 33.93 26.28 0.73
N LYS A 129 34.29 27.14 1.70
CA LYS A 129 35.25 28.23 1.49
C LYS A 129 36.70 27.79 1.75
N ASN A 130 36.88 26.86 2.68
CA ASN A 130 38.20 26.54 3.25
C ASN A 130 38.73 25.17 2.81
N ASP A 131 37.99 24.39 2.01
CA ASP A 131 38.35 23.06 1.47
C ASP A 131 38.89 22.04 2.51
N GLN A 132 38.51 22.21 3.79
CA GLN A 132 39.15 21.53 4.91
C GLN A 132 38.20 20.72 5.82
N ALA A 133 36.89 20.73 5.58
CA ALA A 133 35.95 19.96 6.41
C ALA A 133 35.49 18.67 5.72
N ALA A 134 35.34 17.60 6.51
CA ALA A 134 34.76 16.34 6.05
C ALA A 134 33.27 16.52 5.75
N LEU A 135 32.97 16.76 4.47
CA LEU A 135 31.60 16.77 3.97
C LEU A 135 31.11 15.33 3.79
N SER A 136 29.84 15.12 4.12
CA SER A 136 29.18 13.82 3.98
C SER A 136 28.01 13.93 3.02
N PHE A 137 27.81 12.92 2.19
CA PHE A 137 26.67 12.80 1.27
C PHE A 137 25.73 11.69 1.75
N TYR A 138 24.57 12.08 2.28
CA TYR A 138 23.53 11.15 2.71
C TYR A 138 22.59 10.86 1.55
N VAL A 139 22.70 9.67 0.98
CA VAL A 139 21.92 9.21 -0.15
C VAL A 139 20.66 8.53 0.33
N PHE A 140 19.51 9.02 -0.13
CA PHE A 140 18.21 8.51 0.31
C PHE A 140 17.37 7.91 -0.82
N ASP A 141 17.72 8.11 -2.09
CA ASP A 141 17.01 7.54 -3.23
C ASP A 141 17.92 7.25 -4.44
N LEU A 142 17.46 6.38 -5.34
CA LEU A 142 18.13 5.93 -6.56
C LEU A 142 17.20 6.11 -7.79
N PRO A 143 17.13 7.32 -8.37
CA PRO A 143 16.29 7.57 -9.55
C PRO A 143 16.66 6.75 -10.80
N ALA A 144 17.94 6.43 -11.02
CA ALA A 144 18.37 5.73 -12.24
C ALA A 144 19.56 4.80 -12.00
N GLU A 145 19.58 3.69 -12.75
CA GLU A 145 20.70 2.76 -12.88
C GLU A 145 20.64 2.14 -14.29
N THR A 146 21.79 1.86 -14.91
CA THR A 146 21.88 1.38 -16.29
C THR A 146 20.95 0.21 -16.62
N GLY A 147 20.19 0.35 -17.72
CA GLY A 147 19.36 -0.70 -18.31
C GLY A 147 18.03 -0.96 -17.60
N ARG A 148 17.68 -0.18 -16.57
CA ARG A 148 16.42 -0.32 -15.82
C ARG A 148 15.87 1.04 -15.43
N ASP A 149 14.58 1.25 -15.69
CA ASP A 149 13.86 2.40 -15.14
C ASP A 149 13.60 2.15 -13.65
N TRP A 150 14.42 2.76 -12.80
CA TRP A 150 14.22 2.73 -11.35
C TRP A 150 13.23 3.78 -10.87
N ALA A 151 13.07 4.90 -11.59
CA ALA A 151 12.16 5.97 -11.20
C ALA A 151 10.71 5.49 -11.12
N SER A 152 10.27 4.56 -11.97
CA SER A 152 8.90 3.98 -11.88
C SER A 152 8.72 2.94 -10.77
N ARG A 153 9.80 2.42 -10.17
CA ARG A 153 9.72 1.37 -9.15
C ARG A 153 9.28 1.94 -7.79
N PRO A 154 8.71 1.11 -6.90
CA PRO A 154 8.49 1.47 -5.49
C PRO A 154 9.74 2.01 -4.79
N LEU A 155 9.58 3.03 -3.93
CA LEU A 155 10.66 3.60 -3.13
C LEU A 155 11.39 2.55 -2.26
N VAL A 156 10.66 1.59 -1.69
CA VAL A 156 11.26 0.48 -0.92
C VAL A 156 12.24 -0.34 -1.76
N ASP A 157 11.92 -0.59 -3.03
CA ASP A 157 12.79 -1.33 -3.95
C ASP A 157 14.02 -0.51 -4.32
N ARG A 158 13.84 0.80 -4.57
CA ARG A 158 14.95 1.73 -4.85
C ARG A 158 15.91 1.84 -3.67
N LYS A 159 15.39 1.95 -2.45
CA LYS A 159 16.20 1.98 -1.22
C LYS A 159 16.92 0.66 -0.97
N ALA A 160 16.26 -0.49 -1.19
CA ALA A 160 16.91 -1.79 -1.09
C ALA A 160 18.06 -1.92 -2.10
N ARG A 161 17.85 -1.49 -3.35
CA ARG A 161 18.92 -1.47 -4.35
C ARG A 161 20.07 -0.53 -3.97
N LEU A 162 19.74 0.67 -3.49
CA LEU A 162 20.73 1.65 -3.04
C LEU A 162 21.59 1.08 -1.90
N ALA A 163 20.99 0.41 -0.92
CA ALA A 163 21.72 -0.25 0.17
C ALA A 163 22.67 -1.33 -0.37
N MET A 164 22.26 -2.11 -1.37
CA MET A 164 23.13 -3.10 -2.02
C MET A 164 24.30 -2.45 -2.79
N LEU A 165 24.07 -1.30 -3.42
CA LEU A 165 25.11 -0.59 -4.18
C LEU A 165 26.16 0.04 -3.25
N LEU A 166 25.73 0.58 -2.11
CA LEU A 166 26.63 1.26 -1.17
C LEU A 166 27.31 0.29 -0.19
N GLY A 167 26.73 -0.87 0.09
CA GLY A 167 27.32 -1.91 0.94
C GLY A 167 27.82 -1.39 2.30
N GLU A 168 28.93 -1.96 2.80
CA GLU A 168 29.56 -1.53 4.06
C GLU A 168 30.19 -0.13 3.97
N THR A 169 30.64 0.29 2.79
CA THR A 169 31.14 1.65 2.56
C THR A 169 30.07 2.72 2.84
N GLY A 170 28.80 2.36 2.64
CA GLY A 170 27.64 3.18 3.00
C GLY A 170 27.43 3.40 4.50
N LYS A 171 28.22 2.76 5.37
CA LYS A 171 28.15 2.89 6.84
C LYS A 171 29.33 3.64 7.47
N THR A 172 30.48 3.67 6.80
CA THR A 172 31.75 4.16 7.40
C THR A 172 32.49 5.21 6.56
N GLY A 173 32.11 5.41 5.30
CA GLY A 173 32.71 6.41 4.40
C GLY A 173 31.88 7.69 4.31
N PRO A 174 32.36 8.75 3.62
CA PRO A 174 31.66 10.04 3.53
C PRO A 174 30.43 10.00 2.60
N VAL A 175 30.03 8.83 2.10
CA VAL A 175 28.83 8.61 1.29
C VAL A 175 27.99 7.57 2.03
N PHE A 176 26.90 8.03 2.65
CA PHE A 176 26.09 7.23 3.57
C PHE A 176 24.74 6.86 2.95
N PHE A 177 24.28 5.63 3.21
CA PHE A 177 22.88 5.29 2.99
C PHE A 177 22.02 5.90 4.11
N THR A 178 20.94 6.60 3.77
CA THR A 178 19.97 7.07 4.75
C THR A 178 19.02 5.96 5.15
N GLU A 179 19.14 5.49 6.40
CA GLU A 179 18.20 4.54 7.00
C GLU A 179 16.80 5.15 7.23
N HIS A 180 15.80 4.27 7.37
CA HIS A 180 14.42 4.66 7.53
C HIS A 180 13.69 3.76 8.53
N VAL A 181 12.66 4.32 9.17
CA VAL A 181 11.72 3.59 10.04
C VAL A 181 10.37 3.47 9.34
N MET A 182 9.68 2.34 9.55
CA MET A 182 8.33 2.10 9.03
C MET A 182 7.29 2.34 10.13
N ALA A 183 6.14 2.90 9.75
CA ALA A 183 4.93 3.08 10.56
C ALA A 183 4.99 4.03 11.78
N ASP A 184 6.11 4.16 12.50
CA ASP A 184 6.22 5.05 13.69
C ASP A 184 6.84 6.42 13.37
N GLY A 185 6.10 7.24 12.62
CA GLY A 185 6.54 8.60 12.28
C GLY A 185 6.50 9.58 13.45
N ALA A 186 5.52 9.43 14.34
CA ALA A 186 5.32 10.33 15.49
C ALA A 186 6.39 10.14 16.57
N GLY A 187 6.75 8.89 16.87
CA GLY A 187 7.85 8.56 17.77
C GLY A 187 9.17 9.11 17.24
N LEU A 188 9.51 8.79 15.98
CA LEU A 188 10.75 9.27 15.35
C LEU A 188 10.83 10.80 15.33
N TRP A 189 9.73 11.49 14.98
CA TRP A 189 9.69 12.95 14.95
C TRP A 189 9.98 13.54 16.33
N THR A 190 9.33 13.04 17.38
CA THR A 190 9.53 13.51 18.76
C THR A 190 10.99 13.32 19.17
N THR A 191 11.54 12.12 18.99
CA THR A 191 12.94 11.81 19.34
C THR A 191 13.94 12.70 18.62
N LEU A 192 13.77 12.89 17.30
CA LEU A 192 14.71 13.71 16.53
C LEU A 192 14.59 15.19 16.88
N CYS A 193 13.39 15.70 17.19
CA CYS A 193 13.24 17.07 17.66
C CYS A 193 13.90 17.30 19.02
N ASP A 194 13.76 16.37 19.97
CA ASP A 194 14.39 16.45 21.29
C ASP A 194 15.92 16.42 21.20
N GLN A 195 16.45 15.73 20.18
CA GLN A 195 17.90 15.67 19.89
C GLN A 195 18.40 16.88 19.08
N GLY A 196 17.53 17.79 18.66
CA GLY A 196 17.91 19.01 17.94
C GLY A 196 18.09 18.84 16.42
N PHE A 197 17.57 17.75 15.83
CA PHE A 197 17.50 17.61 14.38
C PHE A 197 16.49 18.59 13.76
N GLU A 198 16.59 18.81 12.44
CA GLU A 198 15.70 19.74 11.75
C GLU A 198 14.25 19.24 11.66
N GLY A 199 14.06 17.92 11.62
CA GLY A 199 12.76 17.29 11.45
C GLY A 199 12.87 15.91 10.80
N ILE A 200 11.78 15.49 10.17
CA ILE A 200 11.71 14.24 9.41
C ILE A 200 11.16 14.46 8.01
N ILE A 201 11.51 13.54 7.11
CA ILE A 201 10.87 13.37 5.82
C ILE A 201 10.04 12.08 5.86
N ALA A 202 8.73 12.19 5.65
CA ALA A 202 7.88 11.04 5.42
C ALA A 202 7.75 10.80 3.92
N LYS A 203 8.04 9.58 3.45
CA LYS A 203 7.92 9.21 2.05
C LYS A 203 6.99 8.02 1.90
N ARG A 204 6.17 7.98 0.85
CA ARG A 204 5.32 6.82 0.57
C ARG A 204 6.17 5.65 0.10
N ALA A 205 6.12 4.54 0.83
CA ALA A 205 6.97 3.36 0.63
C ALA A 205 6.90 2.81 -0.81
N ILE A 206 5.74 2.94 -1.45
CA ILE A 206 5.44 2.36 -2.76
C ILE A 206 5.44 3.38 -3.90
N SER A 207 5.77 4.65 -3.61
CA SER A 207 5.69 5.72 -4.61
C SER A 207 6.82 5.63 -5.63
N PRO A 208 6.54 5.87 -6.92
CA PRO A 208 7.59 6.12 -7.91
C PRO A 208 8.30 7.46 -7.61
N TYR A 209 9.51 7.62 -8.14
CA TYR A 209 10.23 8.88 -8.14
C TYR A 209 9.59 9.82 -9.16
N ARG A 210 9.04 10.96 -8.71
CA ARG A 210 8.29 11.89 -9.56
C ARG A 210 8.87 13.29 -9.47
N PRO A 211 9.29 13.89 -10.59
CA PRO A 211 9.75 15.27 -10.62
C PRO A 211 8.75 16.25 -10.00
N GLY A 212 9.28 17.25 -9.30
CA GLY A 212 8.49 18.35 -8.75
C GLY A 212 7.83 18.04 -7.41
N ARG A 213 6.93 18.93 -6.99
CA ARG A 213 6.31 18.91 -5.66
C ARG A 213 5.00 18.13 -5.68
N GLY A 214 4.87 17.20 -4.74
CA GLY A 214 3.63 16.47 -4.47
C GLY A 214 3.55 15.99 -3.02
N HIS A 215 2.59 15.11 -2.74
CA HIS A 215 2.35 14.54 -1.41
C HIS A 215 2.91 13.11 -1.25
N ASP A 216 3.82 12.69 -2.14
CA ASP A 216 4.57 11.43 -1.95
C ASP A 216 5.67 11.61 -0.91
N TRP A 217 6.25 12.80 -0.84
CA TRP A 217 7.26 13.19 0.13
C TRP A 217 6.68 14.34 0.94
N LEU A 218 6.71 14.21 2.25
CA LEU A 218 6.24 15.22 3.19
C LEU A 218 7.41 15.58 4.10
N LYS A 219 7.55 16.86 4.42
CA LYS A 219 8.52 17.34 5.39
C LYS A 219 7.78 17.84 6.62
N ILE A 220 8.25 17.41 7.78
CA ILE A 220 7.75 17.82 9.08
C ILE A 220 8.94 18.43 9.81
N LYS A 221 8.84 19.69 10.21
CA LYS A 221 9.94 20.45 10.82
C LYS A 221 9.76 20.52 12.34
N CYS A 222 10.86 20.44 13.08
CA CYS A 222 10.88 20.65 14.54
C CYS A 222 10.75 22.13 14.92
N GLY A 223 11.11 23.04 14.00
CA GLY A 223 11.09 24.47 14.26
C GLY A 223 10.91 25.33 13.02
N ASN A 224 10.86 26.64 13.25
CA ASN A 224 10.62 27.64 12.22
C ASN A 224 11.94 28.04 11.54
N ARG A 225 12.11 27.57 10.31
CA ARG A 225 13.28 27.81 9.49
C ARG A 225 12.92 27.80 8.01
N GLN A 226 13.36 28.80 7.24
CA GLN A 226 13.15 28.86 5.79
C GLN A 226 14.11 29.84 5.12
N GLU A 227 14.04 29.90 3.79
CA GLU A 227 14.77 30.87 2.99
C GLU A 227 14.02 32.21 2.86
N PHE A 228 14.77 33.30 2.78
CA PHE A 228 14.29 34.67 2.56
C PHE A 228 15.16 35.34 1.51
N VAL A 229 14.56 36.23 0.72
CA VAL A 229 15.31 37.06 -0.22
C VAL A 229 15.90 38.25 0.54
N ILE A 230 17.18 38.55 0.36
CA ILE A 230 17.78 39.76 0.92
C ILE A 230 17.42 40.94 0.01
N VAL A 231 16.73 41.92 0.58
CA VAL A 231 16.21 43.08 -0.17
C VAL A 231 16.89 44.38 0.21
N GLY A 232 17.65 44.36 1.29
CA GLY A 232 18.48 45.48 1.73
C GLY A 232 19.21 45.17 3.02
N TRP A 233 19.81 46.20 3.60
CA TRP A 233 20.44 46.15 4.92
C TRP A 233 20.28 47.47 5.66
N SER A 234 20.37 47.43 6.98
CA SER A 234 20.38 48.60 7.86
C SER A 234 21.82 48.93 8.28
N PRO A 235 22.27 50.20 8.18
CA PRO A 235 23.58 50.62 8.67
C PRO A 235 23.81 50.33 10.15
N SER A 236 25.08 50.11 10.52
CA SER A 236 25.47 49.96 11.93
C SER A 236 25.98 51.29 12.49
N SER A 237 25.64 51.58 13.74
CA SER A 237 26.20 52.67 14.55
C SER A 237 27.46 52.27 15.34
N HIS A 238 27.87 51.00 15.32
CA HIS A 238 28.90 50.43 16.21
C HIS A 238 30.04 49.71 15.46
N GLY A 239 30.47 50.22 14.30
CA GLY A 239 31.64 49.71 13.57
C GLY A 239 31.48 48.34 12.89
N ARG A 240 30.31 47.67 13.01
CA ARG A 240 29.97 46.48 12.22
C ARG A 240 29.67 46.88 10.78
N ALA A 241 29.95 45.98 9.84
CA ALA A 241 29.69 46.21 8.41
C ALA A 241 28.22 46.59 8.10
N PHE A 242 27.26 45.99 8.82
CA PHE A 242 25.84 46.39 8.86
C PHE A 242 25.20 45.91 10.18
N ALA A 243 24.06 46.50 10.56
CA ALA A 243 23.30 46.11 11.76
C ALA A 243 22.40 44.90 11.52
N SER A 244 21.65 44.90 10.42
CA SER A 244 20.74 43.81 10.05
C SER A 244 20.51 43.72 8.56
N LEU A 245 20.22 42.51 8.07
CA LEU A 245 19.65 42.31 6.73
C LEU A 245 18.16 42.58 6.76
N LEU A 246 17.66 43.18 5.69
CA LEU A 246 16.23 43.34 5.41
C LEU A 246 15.79 42.17 4.54
N LEU A 247 14.73 41.49 4.98
CA LEU A 247 14.24 40.25 4.39
C LEU A 247 12.99 40.52 3.56
N GLY A 248 12.88 39.81 2.44
CA GLY A 248 11.71 39.78 1.58
C GLY A 248 11.22 38.35 1.40
N LEU A 249 9.91 38.21 1.26
CA LEU A 249 9.26 36.92 1.02
C LEU A 249 8.15 37.10 0.00
N ARG A 250 8.05 36.18 -0.96
CA ARG A 250 7.06 36.28 -2.03
C ARG A 250 5.74 35.68 -1.60
N GLU A 251 4.66 36.45 -1.77
CA GLU A 251 3.28 36.02 -1.53
C GLU A 251 2.38 36.61 -2.63
N GLY A 252 1.54 35.79 -3.27
CA GLY A 252 0.69 36.26 -4.37
C GLY A 252 1.43 36.76 -5.61
N GLY A 253 2.67 36.32 -5.83
CA GLY A 253 3.54 36.78 -6.92
C GLY A 253 4.38 38.02 -6.60
N GLU A 254 4.00 38.78 -5.58
CA GLU A 254 4.68 40.01 -5.15
C GLU A 254 5.73 39.75 -4.06
N LEU A 255 6.87 40.45 -4.12
CA LEU A 255 7.90 40.36 -3.07
C LEU A 255 7.60 41.40 -1.96
N ARG A 256 7.23 40.92 -0.78
CA ARG A 256 6.83 41.73 0.37
C ARG A 256 7.92 41.76 1.43
N TYR A 257 8.00 42.84 2.20
CA TYR A 257 8.91 42.94 3.33
C TYR A 257 8.52 41.95 4.44
N ALA A 258 9.50 41.17 4.90
CA ALA A 258 9.32 40.08 5.85
C ALA A 258 10.09 40.32 7.17
N GLY A 259 10.53 41.55 7.43
CA GLY A 259 11.27 41.91 8.63
C GLY A 259 12.78 41.93 8.43
N ARG A 260 13.52 41.73 9.53
CA ARG A 260 14.98 41.88 9.55
C ARG A 260 15.66 40.85 10.44
N VAL A 261 16.93 40.57 10.14
CA VAL A 261 17.80 39.67 10.92
C VAL A 261 19.15 40.33 11.21
N GLY A 262 19.50 40.42 12.49
CA GLY A 262 20.73 41.10 12.97
C GLY A 262 21.75 40.19 13.67
N THR A 263 21.40 38.93 13.89
CA THR A 263 22.20 37.93 14.63
C THR A 263 22.56 36.74 13.73
N GLY A 264 23.51 35.91 14.17
CA GLY A 264 23.96 34.73 13.42
C GLY A 264 25.13 34.97 12.46
N PHE A 265 25.76 36.14 12.52
CA PHE A 265 26.92 36.47 11.69
C PHE A 265 28.21 36.44 12.52
N ASP A 266 29.28 35.87 11.96
CA ASP A 266 30.65 36.14 12.40
C ASP A 266 31.25 37.32 11.60
N ALA A 267 32.44 37.78 12.02
CA ALA A 267 33.09 38.97 11.45
C ALA A 267 33.37 38.82 9.94
N ASP A 268 33.85 37.64 9.52
CA ASP A 268 34.15 37.34 8.12
C ASP A 268 32.88 37.30 7.27
N THR A 269 31.81 36.70 7.79
CA THR A 269 30.50 36.65 7.12
C THR A 269 29.92 38.05 6.97
N LEU A 270 29.99 38.90 8.00
CA LEU A 270 29.53 40.29 7.91
C LEU A 270 30.27 41.04 6.81
N THR A 271 31.59 40.94 6.78
CA THR A 271 32.45 41.66 5.83
C THR A 271 32.21 41.19 4.40
N GLY A 272 32.24 39.88 4.18
CA GLY A 272 32.03 39.30 2.85
C GLY A 272 30.61 39.53 2.31
N LEU A 273 29.59 39.44 3.18
CA LEU A 273 28.22 39.72 2.77
C LEU A 273 28.01 41.19 2.45
N HIS A 274 28.59 42.11 3.24
CA HIS A 274 28.50 43.54 2.98
C HIS A 274 29.12 43.92 1.63
N ALA A 275 30.28 43.35 1.27
CA ALA A 275 30.90 43.56 -0.05
C ALA A 275 29.93 43.18 -1.18
N ARG A 276 29.35 41.98 -1.12
CA ARG A 276 28.35 41.53 -2.12
C ARG A 276 27.12 42.42 -2.16
N LEU A 277 26.62 42.87 -1.01
CA LEU A 277 25.44 43.74 -0.94
C LEU A 277 25.71 45.11 -1.57
N ARG A 278 26.92 45.65 -1.40
CA ARG A 278 27.32 46.92 -2.03
C ARG A 278 27.22 46.84 -3.56
N ASP A 279 27.67 45.75 -4.15
CA ASP A 279 27.62 45.54 -5.61
C ASP A 279 26.19 45.40 -6.16
N LEU A 280 25.25 45.07 -5.28
CA LEU A 280 23.83 44.93 -5.61
C LEU A 280 23.00 46.18 -5.28
N THR A 281 23.62 47.27 -4.79
CA THR A 281 22.90 48.46 -4.31
C THR A 281 22.00 49.07 -5.39
N ARG A 282 20.83 49.55 -4.98
CA ARG A 282 19.91 50.33 -5.82
C ARG A 282 19.24 51.45 -5.03
N LYS A 283 18.70 52.44 -5.77
CA LYS A 283 18.03 53.61 -5.19
C LYS A 283 16.63 53.31 -4.65
N THR A 284 15.92 52.36 -5.25
CA THR A 284 14.53 52.03 -4.93
C THR A 284 14.43 50.67 -4.24
N PRO A 285 13.39 50.43 -3.42
CA PRO A 285 13.14 49.14 -2.79
C PRO A 285 12.90 48.05 -3.84
N GLY A 286 13.47 46.87 -3.63
CA GLY A 286 13.17 45.66 -4.42
C GLY A 286 11.87 44.95 -4.00
N VAL A 287 11.10 45.55 -3.09
CA VAL A 287 9.87 45.04 -2.49
C VAL A 287 8.74 46.07 -2.62
N ALA A 288 7.51 45.60 -2.43
CA ALA A 288 6.33 46.43 -2.23
C ALA A 288 6.55 47.41 -1.05
N ILE A 289 6.76 48.69 -1.35
CA ILE A 289 7.21 49.70 -0.37
C ILE A 289 6.17 49.96 0.72
N GLU A 290 4.89 49.82 0.40
CA GLU A 290 3.76 49.91 1.32
C GLU A 290 3.80 48.85 2.42
N THR A 291 4.56 47.77 2.23
CA THR A 291 4.76 46.72 3.22
C THR A 291 5.92 47.02 4.18
N VAL A 292 6.71 48.07 3.91
CA VAL A 292 7.86 48.45 4.71
C VAL A 292 7.45 49.53 5.71
N PRO A 293 7.67 49.33 7.03
CA PRO A 293 7.47 50.40 8.00
C PRO A 293 8.33 51.64 7.67
N LEU A 294 7.75 52.84 7.76
CA LEU A 294 8.41 54.11 7.45
C LEU A 294 9.79 54.25 8.12
N ALA A 295 9.90 53.88 9.40
CA ALA A 295 11.15 53.93 10.14
C ALA A 295 12.25 53.03 9.54
N VAL A 296 11.89 51.88 8.98
CA VAL A 296 12.84 50.99 8.30
C VAL A 296 13.22 51.57 6.94
N ALA A 297 12.25 52.09 6.19
CA ALA A 297 12.47 52.62 4.85
C ALA A 297 13.44 53.81 4.82
N ARG A 298 13.43 54.66 5.86
CA ARG A 298 14.30 55.85 5.97
C ARG A 298 15.79 55.50 6.00
N ASP A 299 16.16 54.45 6.71
CA ASP A 299 17.57 54.09 6.93
C ASP A 299 18.05 52.92 6.05
N ALA A 300 17.13 52.27 5.34
CA ALA A 300 17.44 51.14 4.49
C ALA A 300 18.46 51.47 3.38
N ARG A 301 19.35 50.52 3.12
CA ARG A 301 20.17 50.46 1.90
C ARG A 301 19.63 49.32 1.05
N TRP A 302 18.91 49.67 0.00
CA TRP A 302 18.22 48.72 -0.87
C TRP A 302 19.19 48.02 -1.81
N VAL A 303 18.97 46.73 -2.05
CA VAL A 303 19.75 45.93 -2.99
C VAL A 303 18.84 45.25 -4.01
N ARG A 304 19.42 44.82 -5.13
CA ARG A 304 18.74 43.91 -6.05
C ARG A 304 18.42 42.61 -5.30
N PRO A 305 17.18 42.09 -5.41
CA PRO A 305 16.72 40.93 -4.65
C PRO A 305 17.25 39.62 -5.25
N ASP A 306 18.58 39.50 -5.35
CA ASP A 306 19.27 38.40 -6.04
C ASP A 306 19.80 37.36 -5.03
N LEU A 307 20.08 37.78 -3.80
CA LEU A 307 20.64 36.91 -2.76
C LEU A 307 19.54 36.27 -1.92
N VAL A 308 19.70 34.97 -1.66
CA VAL A 308 18.83 34.20 -0.78
C VAL A 308 19.58 33.85 0.50
N ALA A 309 18.98 34.09 1.65
CA ALA A 309 19.49 33.72 2.96
C ALA A 309 18.60 32.67 3.61
N GLU A 310 19.22 31.72 4.30
CA GLU A 310 18.51 30.81 5.19
C GLU A 310 18.50 31.35 6.61
N VAL A 311 17.32 31.34 7.23
CA VAL A 311 17.07 31.99 8.53
C VAL A 311 16.24 31.06 9.42
N ALA A 312 16.72 30.85 10.65
CA ALA A 312 15.93 30.29 11.74
C ALA A 312 15.23 31.42 12.51
N PHE A 313 14.01 31.22 12.98
CA PHE A 313 13.22 32.27 13.63
C PHE A 313 12.20 31.68 14.61
N ALA A 314 11.68 32.49 15.54
CA ALA A 314 10.71 32.02 16.53
C ALA A 314 9.28 31.93 15.98
N GLY A 315 8.97 32.67 14.92
CA GLY A 315 7.67 32.69 14.27
C GLY A 315 7.45 33.99 13.49
N PHE A 316 6.25 34.15 12.94
CA PHE A 316 5.82 35.38 12.28
C PHE A 316 4.94 36.22 13.21
N THR A 317 5.03 37.54 13.12
CA THR A 317 4.05 38.46 13.70
C THR A 317 2.73 38.42 12.90
N GLY A 318 1.68 39.06 13.41
CA GLY A 318 0.42 39.24 12.67
C GLY A 318 0.64 39.89 11.30
N ASP A 319 1.57 40.85 11.23
CA ASP A 319 1.99 41.54 10.00
C ASP A 319 2.98 40.74 9.14
N ARG A 320 3.11 39.43 9.37
CA ARG A 320 4.00 38.53 8.61
C ARG A 320 5.49 38.88 8.69
N LEU A 321 5.93 39.55 9.77
CA LEU A 321 7.34 39.86 9.99
C LEU A 321 8.03 38.76 10.81
N VAL A 322 9.28 38.44 10.46
CA VAL A 322 10.11 37.49 11.18
C VAL A 322 10.38 37.99 12.62
N ARG A 323 10.09 37.14 13.61
CA ARG A 323 10.41 37.38 15.03
C ARG A 323 11.64 36.59 15.46
N GLN A 324 12.59 37.25 16.11
CA GLN A 324 13.82 36.64 16.64
C GLN A 324 14.58 35.82 15.58
N GLY A 325 14.77 36.40 14.39
CA GLY A 325 15.51 35.76 13.31
C GLY A 325 17.00 35.64 13.62
N ARG A 326 17.61 34.54 13.16
CA ARG A 326 19.05 34.26 13.18
C ARG A 326 19.48 33.81 11.79
N TYR A 327 20.49 34.48 11.24
CA TYR A 327 21.08 34.13 9.95
C TYR A 327 21.85 32.82 10.08
N LEU A 328 21.68 31.93 9.10
CA LEU A 328 22.39 30.65 9.03
C LEU A 328 23.39 30.64 7.88
N GLY A 329 23.03 31.17 6.71
CA GLY A 329 23.89 31.18 5.53
C GLY A 329 23.21 31.66 4.25
N LEU A 330 23.97 31.80 3.17
CA LEU A 330 23.47 32.11 1.82
C LEU A 330 23.12 30.85 1.03
N ARG A 331 22.01 30.88 0.29
CA ARG A 331 21.59 29.83 -0.63
C ARG A 331 21.96 30.19 -2.06
N GLY A 332 23.19 29.85 -2.45
CA GLY A 332 23.66 30.03 -3.84
C GLY A 332 23.10 28.99 -4.81
N ASP A 333 22.52 27.90 -4.30
CA ASP A 333 21.91 26.80 -5.03
C ASP A 333 20.49 27.11 -5.53
N LYS A 334 19.88 28.18 -5.02
CA LYS A 334 18.46 28.51 -5.21
C LYS A 334 18.26 29.93 -5.72
N PRO A 335 17.48 30.14 -6.81
CA PRO A 335 17.18 31.48 -7.30
C PRO A 335 16.18 32.19 -6.37
N ALA A 336 16.30 33.51 -6.22
CA ALA A 336 15.44 34.33 -5.36
C ALA A 336 13.95 34.27 -5.75
N GLN A 337 13.64 34.03 -7.02
CA GLN A 337 12.27 33.88 -7.52
C GLN A 337 11.57 32.64 -6.93
N ALA A 338 12.33 31.60 -6.56
CA ALA A 338 11.80 30.36 -5.98
C ALA A 338 11.56 30.44 -4.45
N VAL A 339 11.83 31.59 -3.84
CA VAL A 339 11.65 31.82 -2.40
C VAL A 339 10.26 32.38 -2.15
N VAL A 340 9.38 31.52 -1.65
CA VAL A 340 7.98 31.82 -1.33
C VAL A 340 7.72 31.48 0.13
N LEU A 341 6.67 32.07 0.68
CA LEU A 341 6.22 31.75 2.03
C LEU A 341 5.80 30.28 2.15
N GLU A 342 6.50 29.52 2.98
CA GLU A 342 6.07 28.16 3.33
C GLU A 342 4.86 28.21 4.27
N LYS A 343 3.79 27.49 3.89
CA LYS A 343 2.61 27.25 4.73
C LYS A 343 2.48 25.76 4.94
N ALA A 344 2.44 25.32 6.19
CA ALA A 344 2.18 23.91 6.51
C ALA A 344 0.72 23.61 6.12
N GLU A 345 0.53 22.54 5.34
CA GLU A 345 -0.80 22.02 5.07
C GLU A 345 -1.25 21.13 6.24
N PRO A 346 -2.53 21.17 6.64
CA PRO A 346 -3.06 20.20 7.58
C PRO A 346 -2.86 18.78 7.05
N MET A 347 -2.32 17.87 7.87
CA MET A 347 -2.05 16.49 7.44
C MET A 347 -3.32 15.81 6.88
N ALA A 348 -4.48 16.04 7.47
CA ALA A 348 -5.74 15.53 6.94
C ALA A 348 -6.02 15.99 5.48
N LYS A 349 -5.62 17.22 5.13
CA LYS A 349 -5.74 17.75 3.77
C LYS A 349 -4.65 17.20 2.87
N ALA A 350 -3.41 17.09 3.34
CA ALA A 350 -2.30 16.54 2.56
C ALA A 350 -2.46 15.04 2.23
N VAL A 351 -3.12 14.26 3.10
CA VAL A 351 -3.54 12.88 2.77
C VAL A 351 -4.66 12.88 1.72
N ARG A 352 -5.66 13.76 1.86
CA ARG A 352 -6.80 13.91 0.92
C ARG A 352 -6.42 14.54 -0.43
N ALA A 353 -5.40 15.39 -0.47
CA ALA A 353 -4.89 16.05 -1.69
C ALA A 353 -4.11 15.09 -2.60
N LYS A 354 -3.92 13.83 -2.17
CA LYS A 354 -3.49 12.70 -3.01
C LYS A 354 -4.61 11.72 -3.35
N ASP A 355 -5.85 12.03 -2.98
CA ASP A 355 -7.06 11.48 -3.61
C ASP A 355 -7.57 12.31 -4.81
N PRO A 356 -6.68 12.96 -5.59
CA PRO A 356 -6.97 13.18 -7.00
C PRO A 356 -5.73 12.94 -7.87
N ALA A 357 -5.45 11.67 -8.16
CA ALA A 357 -4.86 11.15 -9.40
C ALA A 357 -4.61 9.62 -9.28
N ALA A 358 -5.65 8.86 -8.90
CA ALA A 358 -6.00 7.77 -9.80
C ALA A 358 -6.47 8.50 -11.06
N GLY A 359 -5.78 8.31 -12.19
CA GLY A 359 -6.40 8.69 -13.45
C GLY A 359 -7.81 8.12 -13.46
N ASP A 360 -8.73 8.74 -14.19
CA ASP A 360 -10.12 8.28 -14.32
C ASP A 360 -10.21 6.77 -14.68
N GLY A 361 -9.11 6.14 -15.11
CA GLY A 361 -8.96 4.69 -15.34
C GLY A 361 -8.65 3.77 -14.14
N ASP A 362 -8.34 4.26 -12.93
CA ASP A 362 -7.97 3.39 -11.78
C ASP A 362 -9.02 3.39 -10.65
N ARG A 363 -10.07 4.19 -10.82
CA ARG A 363 -11.28 4.11 -10.00
C ARG A 363 -12.26 3.17 -10.68
N MET A 364 -12.74 2.19 -9.93
CA MET A 364 -13.68 1.19 -10.44
C MET A 364 -14.81 1.03 -9.43
N ASP A 365 -16.05 1.25 -9.88
CA ASP A 365 -17.26 1.25 -9.04
C ASP A 365 -17.13 2.11 -7.77
N GLY A 366 -16.53 3.29 -7.92
CA GLY A 366 -16.34 4.25 -6.81
C GLY A 366 -15.18 3.93 -5.86
N VAL A 367 -14.48 2.81 -6.04
CA VAL A 367 -13.32 2.36 -5.25
C VAL A 367 -12.02 2.70 -5.95
N VAL A 368 -11.06 3.24 -5.20
CA VAL A 368 -9.70 3.50 -5.70
C VAL A 368 -8.85 2.24 -5.51
N LEU A 369 -8.24 1.76 -6.60
CA LEU A 369 -7.30 0.64 -6.56
C LEU A 369 -5.89 1.15 -6.23
N THR A 370 -5.26 0.59 -5.19
CA THR A 370 -3.85 0.83 -4.87
C THR A 370 -3.00 -0.37 -5.23
N HIS A 371 -1.79 -0.14 -5.75
CA HIS A 371 -0.95 -1.18 -6.36
C HIS A 371 -1.72 -2.02 -7.39
N PRO A 372 -2.40 -1.39 -8.35
CA PRO A 372 -3.21 -2.11 -9.32
C PRO A 372 -2.39 -3.16 -10.10
N ASP A 373 -1.10 -2.93 -10.32
CA ASP A 373 -0.24 -3.85 -11.08
C ASP A 373 0.41 -4.94 -10.21
N ARG A 374 0.04 -5.04 -8.92
CA ARG A 374 0.49 -6.13 -8.05
C ARG A 374 0.01 -7.47 -8.58
N VAL A 375 0.93 -8.39 -8.83
CA VAL A 375 0.64 -9.77 -9.25
C VAL A 375 0.09 -10.58 -8.08
N LEU A 376 -1.08 -11.20 -8.26
CA LEU A 376 -1.79 -12.04 -7.29
C LEU A 376 -1.71 -13.54 -7.65
N ASP A 377 -1.50 -13.86 -8.92
CA ASP A 377 -1.26 -15.20 -9.43
C ASP A 377 -0.01 -15.19 -10.32
N PRO A 378 1.13 -15.70 -9.83
CA PRO A 378 2.36 -15.77 -10.62
C PRO A 378 2.27 -16.67 -11.85
N ALA A 379 1.39 -17.69 -11.85
CA ALA A 379 1.28 -18.63 -12.97
C ALA A 379 0.56 -18.02 -14.17
N SER A 380 -0.45 -17.17 -13.95
CA SER A 380 -1.15 -16.46 -15.03
C SER A 380 -0.67 -15.03 -15.24
N GLY A 381 0.10 -14.47 -14.30
CA GLY A 381 0.47 -13.05 -14.28
C GLY A 381 -0.68 -12.13 -13.85
N LEU A 382 -1.76 -12.67 -13.27
CA LEU A 382 -2.93 -11.90 -12.86
C LEU A 382 -2.54 -10.76 -11.92
N THR A 383 -2.89 -9.53 -12.27
CA THR A 383 -2.74 -8.36 -11.39
C THR A 383 -4.00 -8.05 -10.59
N LYS A 384 -3.88 -7.26 -9.53
CA LYS A 384 -5.01 -6.73 -8.77
C LYS A 384 -5.99 -5.96 -9.66
N ARG A 385 -5.48 -5.18 -10.61
CA ARG A 385 -6.28 -4.44 -11.61
C ARG A 385 -7.16 -5.39 -12.39
N GLN A 386 -6.56 -6.44 -12.94
CA GLN A 386 -7.27 -7.44 -13.73
C GLN A 386 -8.31 -8.21 -12.89
N LEU A 387 -8.02 -8.51 -11.62
CA LEU A 387 -9.01 -9.06 -10.69
C LEU A 387 -10.17 -8.09 -10.47
N ALA A 388 -9.90 -6.81 -10.24
CA ALA A 388 -10.93 -5.79 -10.10
C ALA A 388 -11.76 -5.66 -11.39
N THR A 389 -11.11 -5.58 -12.56
CA THR A 389 -11.77 -5.53 -13.87
C THR A 389 -12.68 -6.73 -14.08
N TYR A 390 -12.22 -7.94 -13.72
CA TYR A 390 -13.04 -9.15 -13.74
C TYR A 390 -14.32 -8.98 -12.91
N LEU A 391 -14.18 -8.56 -11.65
CA LEU A 391 -15.31 -8.39 -10.74
C LEU A 391 -16.25 -7.29 -11.19
N HIS A 392 -15.75 -6.21 -11.79
CA HIS A 392 -16.58 -5.16 -12.39
C HIS A 392 -17.43 -5.70 -13.55
N ILE A 393 -16.81 -6.41 -14.50
CA ILE A 393 -17.50 -7.03 -15.64
C ILE A 393 -18.54 -8.04 -15.16
N MET A 394 -18.21 -8.83 -14.14
CA MET A 394 -19.10 -9.86 -13.60
C MET A 394 -20.08 -9.35 -12.56
N ALA A 395 -20.00 -8.09 -12.12
CA ALA A 395 -20.85 -7.55 -11.08
C ALA A 395 -22.36 -7.72 -11.36
N PRO A 396 -22.88 -7.49 -12.59
CA PRO A 396 -24.30 -7.74 -12.89
C PRO A 396 -24.74 -9.19 -12.66
N ARG A 397 -23.83 -10.16 -12.77
CA ARG A 397 -24.09 -11.58 -12.50
C ARG A 397 -23.81 -11.96 -11.05
N MET A 398 -22.81 -11.36 -10.41
CA MET A 398 -22.35 -11.71 -9.06
C MET A 398 -23.18 -11.07 -7.95
N VAL A 399 -23.49 -9.78 -8.08
CA VAL A 399 -24.15 -8.98 -7.06
C VAL A 399 -25.51 -9.57 -6.66
N PRO A 400 -26.37 -10.06 -7.58
CA PRO A 400 -27.64 -10.70 -7.20
C PRO A 400 -27.50 -11.87 -6.20
N TYR A 401 -26.40 -12.63 -6.28
CA TYR A 401 -26.14 -13.74 -5.36
C TYR A 401 -25.50 -13.29 -4.05
N ALA A 402 -24.57 -12.33 -4.11
CA ALA A 402 -23.71 -11.97 -2.97
C ALA A 402 -24.23 -10.79 -2.13
N ALA A 403 -25.01 -9.88 -2.71
CA ALA A 403 -25.45 -8.67 -2.04
C ALA A 403 -26.35 -8.98 -0.85
N GLY A 404 -26.11 -8.28 0.25
CA GLY A 404 -26.88 -8.43 1.48
C GLY A 404 -26.73 -9.81 2.13
N ARG A 405 -25.62 -10.52 1.92
CA ARG A 405 -25.26 -11.76 2.64
C ARG A 405 -23.99 -11.58 3.43
N LEU A 406 -23.92 -12.22 4.59
CA LEU A 406 -22.65 -12.24 5.33
C LEU A 406 -21.60 -13.02 4.55
N LEU A 407 -20.36 -12.54 4.63
CA LEU A 407 -19.23 -13.06 3.88
C LEU A 407 -18.16 -13.60 4.82
N SER A 408 -17.50 -14.67 4.37
CA SER A 408 -16.13 -14.96 4.77
C SER A 408 -15.22 -14.76 3.57
N LEU A 409 -14.05 -14.19 3.82
CA LEU A 409 -13.12 -13.73 2.78
C LEU A 409 -11.82 -14.54 2.87
N LEU A 410 -11.36 -15.12 1.77
CA LEU A 410 -9.97 -15.57 1.69
C LEU A 410 -9.13 -14.42 1.14
N ARG A 411 -8.29 -13.85 1.99
CA ARG A 411 -7.41 -12.72 1.65
C ARG A 411 -6.00 -13.19 1.43
N CYS A 412 -5.45 -12.84 0.28
CA CYS A 412 -4.08 -13.09 -0.14
C CYS A 412 -3.47 -11.76 -0.62
N PRO A 413 -3.06 -10.85 0.29
CA PRO A 413 -2.64 -9.49 -0.07
C PRO A 413 -1.47 -9.44 -1.05
N GLU A 414 -0.56 -10.42 -0.97
CA GLU A 414 0.61 -10.59 -1.84
C GLU A 414 0.44 -11.73 -2.85
N GLY A 415 -0.80 -12.17 -3.10
CA GLY A 415 -1.13 -13.28 -4.00
C GLY A 415 -1.17 -14.66 -3.32
N TYR A 416 -1.75 -15.66 -3.99
CA TYR A 416 -2.02 -16.97 -3.37
C TYR A 416 -0.76 -17.81 -3.09
N ALA A 417 0.35 -17.51 -3.76
CA ALA A 417 1.63 -18.17 -3.53
C ALA A 417 2.30 -17.72 -2.20
N GLN A 418 1.74 -16.70 -1.56
CA GLN A 418 2.17 -16.16 -0.27
C GLN A 418 1.12 -16.46 0.80
N ALA A 419 1.31 -15.91 2.01
CA ALA A 419 0.37 -16.11 3.10
C ALA A 419 -1.04 -15.60 2.75
N CYS A 420 -2.00 -16.52 2.76
CA CYS A 420 -3.42 -16.23 2.72
C CYS A 420 -4.04 -16.47 4.10
N PHE A 421 -5.08 -15.72 4.44
CA PHE A 421 -5.84 -15.93 5.66
C PHE A 421 -7.34 -15.82 5.42
N PHE A 422 -8.10 -16.64 6.16
CA PHE A 422 -9.55 -16.68 6.11
C PHE A 422 -10.11 -15.71 7.15
N GLN A 423 -10.81 -14.67 6.69
CA GLN A 423 -11.33 -13.60 7.54
C GLN A 423 -12.86 -13.64 7.57
N ARG A 424 -13.42 -13.83 8.76
CA ARG A 424 -14.88 -13.80 9.01
C ARG A 424 -15.36 -12.49 9.58
N HIS A 425 -14.50 -11.84 10.37
CA HIS A 425 -14.84 -10.68 11.17
C HIS A 425 -14.19 -9.40 10.66
N ALA A 426 -14.97 -8.33 10.61
CA ALA A 426 -14.51 -7.00 10.29
C ALA A 426 -13.63 -6.43 11.39
N GLY A 427 -12.51 -5.83 10.98
CA GLY A 427 -11.55 -5.20 11.88
C GLY A 427 -11.16 -3.80 11.42
N ALA A 428 -10.19 -3.21 12.12
CA ALA A 428 -9.55 -1.96 11.69
C ALA A 428 -8.98 -2.12 10.27
N GLY A 429 -9.24 -1.15 9.39
CA GLY A 429 -8.82 -1.19 7.98
C GLY A 429 -9.79 -1.88 7.00
N THR A 430 -10.98 -2.31 7.45
CA THR A 430 -12.04 -2.76 6.53
C THR A 430 -12.55 -1.59 5.67
N PRO A 431 -12.55 -1.70 4.32
CA PRO A 431 -13.08 -0.66 3.44
C PRO A 431 -14.55 -0.33 3.75
N PRO A 432 -14.98 0.93 3.64
CA PRO A 432 -16.36 1.32 3.96
C PRO A 432 -17.41 0.66 3.04
N GLN A 433 -17.03 0.26 1.83
CA GLN A 433 -17.91 -0.46 0.90
C GLN A 433 -18.20 -1.91 1.36
N LEU A 434 -17.32 -2.49 2.19
CA LEU A 434 -17.61 -3.74 2.91
C LEU A 434 -18.33 -3.39 4.21
N ARG A 435 -19.65 -3.42 4.15
CA ARG A 435 -20.54 -3.08 5.27
C ARG A 435 -20.40 -4.10 6.40
N ARG A 436 -20.79 -3.67 7.60
CA ARG A 436 -20.66 -4.47 8.83
C ARG A 436 -22.02 -4.81 9.39
N ARG A 437 -22.15 -6.01 9.95
CA ARG A 437 -23.33 -6.46 10.69
C ARG A 437 -22.88 -7.16 11.97
N PRO A 438 -23.22 -6.64 13.16
CA PRO A 438 -22.99 -7.35 14.41
C PRO A 438 -23.83 -8.64 14.44
N VAL A 439 -23.20 -9.75 14.78
CA VAL A 439 -23.83 -11.07 14.93
C VAL A 439 -23.41 -11.67 16.26
N LYS A 440 -24.40 -12.20 16.99
CA LYS A 440 -24.13 -12.97 18.20
C LYS A 440 -23.68 -14.39 17.84
N GLU A 441 -22.48 -14.74 18.27
CA GLU A 441 -21.91 -16.08 18.14
C GLU A 441 -22.41 -17.01 19.25
N LYS A 442 -22.10 -18.30 19.13
CA LYS A 442 -22.58 -19.35 20.06
C LYS A 442 -22.07 -19.15 21.49
N ASP A 443 -20.88 -18.56 21.64
CA ASP A 443 -20.27 -18.23 22.94
C ASP A 443 -20.85 -16.94 23.56
N GLY A 444 -21.81 -16.31 22.89
CA GLY A 444 -22.49 -15.11 23.35
C GLY A 444 -21.82 -13.80 22.92
N ARG A 445 -20.62 -13.83 22.32
CA ARG A 445 -19.92 -12.63 21.85
C ARG A 445 -20.61 -12.01 20.64
N LEU A 446 -20.62 -10.69 20.59
CA LEU A 446 -20.98 -9.94 19.38
C LEU A 446 -19.73 -9.72 18.54
N MET A 447 -19.76 -10.20 17.31
CA MET A 447 -18.70 -10.02 16.34
C MET A 447 -19.25 -9.34 15.08
N ASP A 448 -18.50 -8.40 14.51
CA ASP A 448 -18.89 -7.74 13.27
C ASP A 448 -18.54 -8.62 12.07
N TYR A 449 -19.53 -9.01 11.28
CA TYR A 449 -19.34 -9.72 10.02
C TYR A 449 -19.42 -8.77 8.82
N PHE A 450 -18.79 -9.14 7.71
CA PHE A 450 -18.84 -8.38 6.46
C PHE A 450 -20.07 -8.72 5.63
N TYR A 451 -20.57 -7.74 4.88
CA TYR A 451 -21.39 -7.99 3.69
C TYR A 451 -21.14 -6.90 2.65
N LEU A 452 -21.45 -7.20 1.39
CA LEU A 452 -21.45 -6.22 0.31
C LEU A 452 -22.87 -5.86 -0.09
N ALA A 453 -23.06 -4.66 -0.68
CA ALA A 453 -24.35 -4.21 -1.17
C ALA A 453 -24.43 -4.14 -2.70
N ASP A 454 -23.30 -3.91 -3.35
CA ASP A 454 -23.21 -3.54 -4.76
C ASP A 454 -21.83 -3.90 -5.34
N ALA A 455 -21.60 -3.52 -6.60
CA ALA A 455 -20.34 -3.72 -7.31
C ALA A 455 -19.14 -3.09 -6.57
N GLY A 456 -19.33 -1.92 -5.95
CA GLY A 456 -18.29 -1.24 -5.17
C GLY A 456 -17.78 -2.11 -4.01
N GLY A 457 -18.65 -2.91 -3.39
CA GLY A 457 -18.24 -3.89 -2.39
C GLY A 457 -17.35 -5.02 -2.95
N LEU A 458 -17.58 -5.47 -4.19
CA LEU A 458 -16.72 -6.44 -4.87
C LEU A 458 -15.34 -5.85 -5.18
N ILE A 459 -15.30 -4.63 -5.71
CA ILE A 459 -14.02 -3.96 -6.01
C ILE A 459 -13.24 -3.66 -4.73
N ALA A 460 -13.93 -3.26 -3.65
CA ALA A 460 -13.30 -3.07 -2.36
C ALA A 460 -12.70 -4.37 -1.79
N ALA A 461 -13.34 -5.51 -2.03
CA ALA A 461 -12.79 -6.82 -1.68
C ALA A 461 -11.48 -7.08 -2.45
N ALA A 462 -11.44 -6.88 -3.77
CA ALA A 462 -10.22 -7.02 -4.56
C ALA A 462 -9.12 -6.05 -4.10
N GLN A 463 -9.48 -4.81 -3.79
CA GLN A 463 -8.55 -3.78 -3.33
C GLN A 463 -7.77 -4.22 -2.08
N VAL A 464 -8.43 -4.91 -1.15
CA VAL A 464 -7.82 -5.45 0.07
C VAL A 464 -7.31 -6.89 -0.06
N GLY A 465 -7.18 -7.38 -1.29
CA GLY A 465 -6.55 -8.65 -1.64
C GLY A 465 -7.44 -9.88 -1.41
N VAL A 466 -8.77 -9.73 -1.45
CA VAL A 466 -9.68 -10.89 -1.39
C VAL A 466 -9.62 -11.64 -2.71
N LEU A 467 -9.25 -12.92 -2.67
CA LEU A 467 -9.31 -13.83 -3.82
C LEU A 467 -10.51 -14.77 -3.78
N GLU A 468 -11.14 -15.00 -2.63
CA GLU A 468 -12.35 -15.83 -2.56
C GLU A 468 -13.43 -15.19 -1.68
N LEU A 469 -14.65 -15.15 -2.21
CA LEU A 469 -15.86 -14.71 -1.51
C LEU A 469 -16.68 -15.93 -1.14
N HIS A 470 -16.92 -16.15 0.15
CA HIS A 470 -17.73 -17.26 0.64
C HIS A 470 -19.00 -16.73 1.31
N LEU A 471 -20.16 -17.13 0.80
CA LEU A 471 -21.48 -16.62 1.20
C LEU A 471 -22.07 -17.43 2.34
N TRP A 472 -22.69 -16.75 3.30
CA TRP A 472 -23.68 -17.36 4.19
C TRP A 472 -24.92 -17.81 3.41
N GLY A 473 -25.55 -18.89 3.92
CA GLY A 473 -26.80 -19.43 3.39
C GLY A 473 -28.05 -18.56 3.64
N SER A 474 -27.93 -17.43 4.34
CA SER A 474 -29.04 -16.51 4.63
C SER A 474 -28.67 -15.04 4.32
N PRO A 475 -29.66 -14.19 4.05
CA PRO A 475 -29.45 -12.76 3.87
C PRO A 475 -29.40 -12.04 5.22
N VAL A 476 -28.67 -10.92 5.30
CA VAL A 476 -28.48 -10.12 6.52
C VAL A 476 -29.79 -9.61 7.14
N ARG A 477 -30.81 -9.40 6.30
CA ARG A 477 -32.15 -8.98 6.74
C ARG A 477 -32.93 -10.09 7.48
N ARG A 478 -32.57 -11.35 7.27
CA ARG A 478 -33.22 -12.54 7.84
C ARG A 478 -32.17 -13.59 8.19
N LEU A 479 -31.23 -13.24 9.06
CA LEU A 479 -30.05 -14.07 9.36
C LEU A 479 -30.40 -15.49 9.82
N GLU A 480 -31.50 -15.65 10.55
CA GLU A 480 -31.95 -16.94 11.07
C GLU A 480 -32.85 -17.72 10.10
N SER A 481 -33.02 -17.21 8.87
CA SER A 481 -33.82 -17.83 7.82
C SER A 481 -33.00 -18.04 6.54
N PRO A 482 -32.35 -19.21 6.38
CA PRO A 482 -31.64 -19.56 5.15
C PRO A 482 -32.57 -19.55 3.95
N ASP A 483 -32.04 -19.11 2.81
CA ASP A 483 -32.78 -19.01 1.54
C ASP A 483 -32.09 -19.81 0.41
N ARG A 484 -31.21 -20.74 0.79
CA ARG A 484 -30.58 -21.70 -0.13
C ARG A 484 -30.07 -22.93 0.61
N LEU A 485 -30.09 -24.05 -0.09
CA LEU A 485 -29.34 -25.26 0.23
C LEU A 485 -28.07 -25.32 -0.64
N VAL A 486 -26.98 -25.86 -0.09
CA VAL A 486 -25.72 -26.11 -0.80
C VAL A 486 -25.19 -27.49 -0.43
N PHE A 487 -24.99 -28.33 -1.43
CA PHE A 487 -24.27 -29.60 -1.31
C PHE A 487 -22.93 -29.45 -2.01
N ASP A 488 -21.84 -29.58 -1.26
CA ASP A 488 -20.48 -29.47 -1.81
C ASP A 488 -19.91 -30.88 -2.07
N LEU A 489 -19.65 -31.17 -3.34
CA LEU A 489 -19.23 -32.48 -3.85
C LEU A 489 -17.77 -32.40 -4.28
N ASP A 490 -16.87 -32.41 -3.31
CA ASP A 490 -15.43 -32.36 -3.54
C ASP A 490 -14.81 -33.77 -3.42
N PRO A 491 -14.12 -34.27 -4.46
CA PRO A 491 -13.48 -35.58 -4.44
C PRO A 491 -12.19 -35.60 -3.62
N GLU A 492 -11.85 -36.78 -3.07
CA GLU A 492 -10.49 -37.05 -2.62
C GLU A 492 -9.52 -37.15 -3.82
N GLU A 493 -8.23 -37.08 -3.54
CA GLU A 493 -7.20 -37.21 -4.57
C GLU A 493 -7.29 -38.58 -5.27
N GLY A 494 -7.34 -38.56 -6.60
CA GLY A 494 -7.42 -39.77 -7.43
C GLY A 494 -8.83 -40.14 -7.93
N LEU A 495 -9.91 -39.55 -7.39
CA LEU A 495 -11.27 -39.83 -7.90
C LEU A 495 -11.56 -39.09 -9.22
N PRO A 496 -12.07 -39.76 -10.26
CA PRO A 496 -12.38 -39.13 -11.55
C PRO A 496 -13.51 -38.10 -11.44
N PHE A 497 -13.39 -36.99 -12.18
CA PHE A 497 -14.42 -35.93 -12.22
C PHE A 497 -15.78 -36.44 -12.72
N ALA A 498 -15.81 -37.48 -13.56
CA ALA A 498 -17.04 -38.14 -13.97
C ALA A 498 -17.89 -38.64 -12.79
N GLN A 499 -17.26 -39.13 -11.71
CA GLN A 499 -17.98 -39.56 -10.51
C GLN A 499 -18.56 -38.37 -9.73
N VAL A 500 -17.87 -37.24 -9.72
CA VAL A 500 -18.39 -35.99 -9.14
C VAL A 500 -19.64 -35.53 -9.89
N LYS A 501 -19.63 -35.58 -11.24
CA LYS A 501 -20.81 -35.27 -12.06
C LYS A 501 -21.97 -36.22 -11.77
N ALA A 502 -21.71 -37.52 -11.68
CA ALA A 502 -22.73 -38.51 -11.35
C ALA A 502 -23.38 -38.23 -9.98
N ALA A 503 -22.58 -37.87 -8.97
CA ALA A 503 -23.09 -37.48 -7.67
C ALA A 503 -23.91 -36.18 -7.71
N ALA A 504 -23.47 -35.19 -8.48
CA ALA A 504 -24.23 -33.94 -8.65
C ALA A 504 -25.61 -34.20 -9.27
N ILE A 505 -25.68 -35.09 -10.25
CA ILE A 505 -26.93 -35.55 -10.86
C ILE A 505 -27.79 -36.31 -9.83
N ALA A 506 -27.20 -37.20 -9.02
CA ALA A 506 -27.93 -37.92 -7.99
C ALA A 506 -28.53 -36.97 -6.93
N VAL A 507 -27.78 -35.95 -6.49
CA VAL A 507 -28.30 -34.91 -5.58
C VAL A 507 -29.43 -34.12 -6.25
N ARG A 508 -29.28 -33.74 -7.52
CA ARG A 508 -30.34 -33.06 -8.29
C ARG A 508 -31.62 -33.88 -8.31
N ASP A 509 -31.52 -35.17 -8.61
CA ASP A 509 -32.69 -36.04 -8.79
C ASP A 509 -33.43 -36.24 -7.46
N VAL A 510 -32.71 -36.38 -6.35
CA VAL A 510 -33.32 -36.40 -5.00
C VAL A 510 -34.00 -35.07 -4.68
N LEU A 511 -33.36 -33.93 -4.96
CA LEU A 511 -33.98 -32.61 -4.74
C LEU A 511 -35.21 -32.40 -5.61
N ALA A 512 -35.16 -32.82 -6.88
CA ALA A 512 -36.29 -32.74 -7.81
C ALA A 512 -37.47 -33.60 -7.35
N ALA A 513 -37.22 -34.80 -6.81
CA ALA A 513 -38.24 -35.66 -6.22
C ALA A 513 -38.87 -35.07 -4.95
N LEU A 514 -38.22 -34.07 -4.34
CA LEU A 514 -38.70 -33.29 -3.20
C LEU A 514 -39.28 -31.93 -3.62
N ASP A 515 -39.57 -31.75 -4.91
CA ASP A 515 -40.10 -30.52 -5.52
C ASP A 515 -39.15 -29.31 -5.38
N LEU A 516 -37.84 -29.56 -5.35
CA LEU A 516 -36.80 -28.53 -5.29
C LEU A 516 -35.96 -28.52 -6.58
N ALA A 517 -36.16 -27.50 -7.40
CA ALA A 517 -35.26 -27.18 -8.49
C ALA A 517 -33.86 -26.84 -7.95
N SER A 518 -32.82 -27.32 -8.63
CA SER A 518 -31.44 -27.13 -8.23
C SER A 518 -30.53 -26.80 -9.41
N PHE A 519 -29.42 -26.14 -9.10
CA PHE A 519 -28.55 -25.50 -10.05
C PHE A 519 -27.08 -25.90 -9.77
N PRO A 520 -26.32 -26.35 -10.78
CA PRO A 520 -24.95 -26.78 -10.59
C PRO A 520 -23.95 -25.63 -10.74
N LEU A 521 -22.92 -25.65 -9.90
CA LEU A 521 -21.81 -24.69 -9.89
C LEU A 521 -20.49 -25.47 -9.91
N LEU A 522 -19.70 -25.32 -10.96
CA LEU A 522 -18.31 -25.79 -10.95
C LEU A 522 -17.55 -24.98 -9.90
N THR A 523 -16.86 -25.62 -8.94
CA THR A 523 -16.30 -24.87 -7.81
C THR A 523 -15.05 -24.07 -8.16
N GLY A 524 -14.43 -24.31 -9.32
CA GLY A 524 -13.09 -23.83 -9.63
C GLY A 524 -11.98 -24.59 -8.88
N GLY A 525 -12.35 -25.64 -8.13
CA GLY A 525 -11.44 -26.56 -7.46
C GLY A 525 -11.51 -27.93 -8.12
N LYS A 526 -11.80 -28.97 -7.33
CA LYS A 526 -11.94 -30.35 -7.83
C LYS A 526 -13.41 -30.79 -7.97
N GLY A 527 -14.33 -30.12 -7.28
CA GLY A 527 -15.73 -30.54 -7.15
C GLY A 527 -16.80 -29.70 -7.82
N VAL A 528 -18.04 -30.02 -7.48
CA VAL A 528 -19.27 -29.34 -7.93
C VAL A 528 -20.12 -28.99 -6.71
N HIS A 529 -20.67 -27.77 -6.67
CA HIS A 529 -21.76 -27.46 -5.75
C HIS A 529 -23.10 -27.69 -6.45
N VAL A 530 -24.05 -28.33 -5.76
CA VAL A 530 -25.47 -28.34 -6.13
C VAL A 530 -26.22 -27.40 -5.21
N VAL A 531 -26.88 -26.39 -5.78
CA VAL A 531 -27.51 -25.30 -5.04
C VAL A 531 -29.00 -25.26 -5.33
N ALA A 532 -29.84 -25.32 -4.30
CA ALA A 532 -31.28 -25.13 -4.44
C ALA A 532 -31.69 -23.82 -3.73
N PRO A 533 -32.21 -22.80 -4.43
CA PRO A 533 -32.76 -21.61 -3.79
C PRO A 533 -33.99 -21.98 -2.96
N LEU A 534 -34.29 -21.22 -1.92
CA LEU A 534 -35.55 -21.30 -1.20
C LEU A 534 -36.21 -19.92 -1.27
N GLY A 535 -37.51 -19.89 -1.58
CA GLY A 535 -38.31 -18.69 -1.78
C GLY A 535 -38.41 -17.82 -0.51
N PRO A 536 -39.04 -16.65 -0.58
CA PRO A 536 -39.16 -15.73 0.56
C PRO A 536 -40.31 -16.08 1.52
N GLY A 537 -41.27 -16.93 1.14
CA GLY A 537 -42.48 -17.25 1.92
C GLY A 537 -42.24 -18.37 2.92
N GLY A 538 -42.25 -18.10 4.22
CA GLY A 538 -41.89 -19.08 5.25
C GLY A 538 -42.80 -19.00 6.47
N ALA A 539 -44.08 -19.26 6.26
CA ALA A 539 -45.02 -19.47 7.36
C ALA A 539 -44.72 -20.84 8.01
N GLY A 540 -44.31 -20.85 9.28
CA GLY A 540 -44.24 -22.07 10.10
C GLY A 540 -42.85 -22.63 10.45
N GLY A 541 -41.81 -21.79 10.57
CA GLY A 541 -40.54 -22.19 11.23
C GLY A 541 -39.65 -23.20 10.48
N ARG A 542 -40.01 -23.61 9.26
CA ARG A 542 -39.24 -24.58 8.46
C ARG A 542 -37.92 -24.05 7.91
N ARG A 543 -37.79 -22.73 7.76
CA ARG A 543 -36.53 -22.06 7.41
C ARG A 543 -35.80 -21.58 8.65
N GLN A 544 -35.54 -22.49 9.58
CA GLN A 544 -34.59 -22.26 10.68
C GLN A 544 -33.35 -23.12 10.45
N TRP A 545 -32.18 -22.61 10.83
CA TRP A 545 -30.91 -23.31 10.64
C TRP A 545 -30.90 -24.80 11.05
N PRO A 546 -31.49 -25.21 12.20
CA PRO A 546 -31.53 -26.63 12.56
C PRO A 546 -32.33 -27.49 11.58
N VAL A 547 -33.46 -26.96 11.08
CA VAL A 547 -34.33 -27.67 10.12
C VAL A 547 -33.66 -27.79 8.77
N VAL A 548 -33.10 -26.68 8.25
CA VAL A 548 -32.40 -26.65 6.95
C VAL A 548 -31.17 -27.56 6.97
N SER A 549 -30.38 -27.55 8.06
CA SER A 549 -29.23 -28.43 8.24
C SER A 549 -29.63 -29.90 8.33
N ALA A 550 -30.70 -30.22 9.08
CA ALA A 550 -31.23 -31.58 9.17
C ALA A 550 -31.80 -32.07 7.83
N PHE A 551 -32.46 -31.21 7.07
CA PHE A 551 -32.95 -31.50 5.72
C PHE A 551 -31.80 -31.84 4.77
N ALA A 552 -30.76 -31.00 4.72
CA ALA A 552 -29.59 -31.28 3.90
C ALA A 552 -28.89 -32.59 4.31
N LYS A 553 -28.80 -32.86 5.62
CA LYS A 553 -28.29 -34.14 6.12
C LYS A 553 -29.16 -35.31 5.65
N GLY A 554 -30.48 -35.19 5.71
CA GLY A 554 -31.42 -36.22 5.25
C GLY A 554 -31.23 -36.57 3.78
N VAL A 555 -31.10 -35.57 2.90
CA VAL A 555 -30.80 -35.77 1.48
C VAL A 555 -29.48 -36.53 1.29
N ALA A 556 -28.42 -36.11 1.99
CA ALA A 556 -27.12 -36.77 1.91
C ALA A 556 -27.17 -38.22 2.45
N SER A 557 -27.90 -38.46 3.54
CA SER A 557 -28.09 -39.79 4.10
C SER A 557 -28.82 -40.73 3.15
N GLN A 558 -29.89 -40.29 2.48
CA GLN A 558 -30.61 -41.12 1.51
C GLN A 558 -29.72 -41.56 0.35
N LEU A 559 -28.86 -40.66 -0.15
CA LEU A 559 -27.90 -41.01 -1.20
C LEU A 559 -26.89 -42.05 -0.73
N VAL A 560 -26.38 -41.92 0.50
CA VAL A 560 -25.47 -42.90 1.11
C VAL A 560 -26.17 -44.24 1.35
N GLU A 561 -27.42 -44.25 1.77
CA GLU A 561 -28.19 -45.49 1.96
C GLU A 561 -28.47 -46.20 0.63
N ALA A 562 -28.76 -45.44 -0.43
CA ALA A 562 -28.99 -45.98 -1.76
C ALA A 562 -27.70 -46.49 -2.44
N ASN A 563 -26.55 -45.85 -2.16
CA ASN A 563 -25.26 -46.18 -2.79
C ASN A 563 -24.09 -46.09 -1.77
N PRO A 564 -24.02 -46.98 -0.77
CA PRO A 564 -23.06 -46.90 0.33
C PRO A 564 -21.60 -47.11 -0.09
N ASP A 565 -21.40 -47.78 -1.22
CA ASP A 565 -20.10 -48.03 -1.84
C ASP A 565 -19.60 -46.85 -2.67
N ALA A 566 -20.49 -45.92 -3.05
CA ALA A 566 -20.14 -44.73 -3.84
C ALA A 566 -20.02 -43.47 -2.98
N TYR A 567 -20.82 -43.35 -1.92
CA TYR A 567 -20.97 -42.09 -1.18
C TYR A 567 -20.70 -42.21 0.32
N VAL A 568 -20.31 -41.08 0.90
CA VAL A 568 -20.20 -40.90 2.35
C VAL A 568 -20.65 -39.49 2.74
N ALA A 569 -21.36 -39.37 3.86
CA ALA A 569 -21.87 -38.08 4.37
C ALA A 569 -21.27 -37.70 5.73
N THR A 570 -20.16 -38.34 6.15
CA THR A 570 -19.47 -38.06 7.41
C THR A 570 -18.14 -37.35 7.20
N MET A 571 -17.72 -36.50 8.15
CA MET A 571 -16.46 -35.75 8.06
C MET A 571 -15.20 -36.62 8.20
N SER A 572 -15.33 -37.89 8.60
CA SER A 572 -14.18 -38.77 8.83
C SER A 572 -13.47 -39.11 7.52
N LYS A 573 -12.27 -38.55 7.30
CA LYS A 573 -11.42 -38.84 6.12
C LYS A 573 -11.10 -40.33 5.98
N VAL A 574 -10.90 -41.03 7.10
CA VAL A 574 -10.61 -42.48 7.12
C VAL A 574 -11.75 -43.29 6.47
N ARG A 575 -13.00 -42.82 6.59
CA ARG A 575 -14.17 -43.48 5.98
C ARG A 575 -14.38 -43.11 4.52
N ARG A 576 -13.55 -42.26 3.91
CA ARG A 576 -13.75 -41.76 2.53
C ARG A 576 -13.00 -42.55 1.47
N GLN A 577 -12.14 -43.51 1.84
CA GLN A 577 -11.33 -44.29 0.89
C GLN A 577 -12.15 -44.81 -0.31
N GLY A 578 -11.95 -44.20 -1.48
CA GLY A 578 -12.62 -44.57 -2.73
C GLY A 578 -14.06 -44.06 -2.92
N ARG A 579 -14.61 -43.29 -1.98
CA ARG A 579 -15.99 -42.78 -1.99
C ARG A 579 -16.05 -41.27 -2.09
N LEU A 580 -17.10 -40.75 -2.73
CA LEU A 580 -17.32 -39.31 -2.81
C LEU A 580 -18.01 -38.80 -1.54
N PHE A 581 -17.45 -37.72 -0.96
CA PHE A 581 -18.06 -37.05 0.19
C PHE A 581 -19.15 -36.07 -0.24
N ILE A 582 -20.37 -36.26 0.27
CA ILE A 582 -21.49 -35.33 0.09
C ILE A 582 -21.50 -34.36 1.28
N ASP A 583 -20.84 -33.21 1.13
CA ASP A 583 -20.75 -32.19 2.18
C ASP A 583 -22.06 -31.40 2.28
N HIS A 584 -22.88 -31.78 3.26
CA HIS A 584 -24.09 -31.07 3.64
C HIS A 584 -23.87 -30.02 4.75
N PHE A 585 -22.66 -29.91 5.32
CA PHE A 585 -22.37 -29.04 6.46
C PHE A 585 -22.38 -27.54 6.10
N ARG A 586 -22.36 -27.22 4.80
CA ARG A 586 -22.53 -25.85 4.27
C ARG A 586 -23.88 -25.22 4.64
N ASN A 587 -24.84 -26.03 5.12
CA ASN A 587 -26.20 -25.63 5.50
C ASN A 587 -26.36 -25.35 7.00
N ALA A 588 -25.27 -25.29 7.76
CA ALA A 588 -25.27 -24.92 9.17
C ALA A 588 -25.12 -23.40 9.37
N ARG A 589 -25.66 -22.88 10.48
CA ARG A 589 -25.46 -21.47 10.87
C ARG A 589 -23.97 -21.13 10.99
N GLY A 590 -23.52 -20.09 10.29
CA GLY A 590 -22.11 -19.70 10.28
C GLY A 590 -21.26 -20.37 9.21
N ALA A 591 -21.76 -21.43 8.57
CA ALA A 591 -21.08 -22.05 7.44
C ALA A 591 -21.18 -21.17 6.19
N THR A 592 -20.20 -21.32 5.30
CA THR A 592 -20.15 -20.57 4.04
C THR A 592 -19.79 -21.47 2.87
N ALA A 593 -20.23 -21.07 1.69
CA ALA A 593 -19.91 -21.71 0.43
C ALA A 593 -19.42 -20.67 -0.58
N ILE A 594 -18.52 -21.08 -1.49
CA ILE A 594 -17.98 -20.18 -2.52
C ILE A 594 -19.11 -19.49 -3.30
N ALA A 595 -18.97 -18.18 -3.50
CA ALA A 595 -19.95 -17.39 -4.24
C ALA A 595 -19.92 -17.75 -5.74
N PRO A 596 -21.09 -17.78 -6.41
CA PRO A 596 -21.14 -17.79 -7.87
C PRO A 596 -20.25 -16.69 -8.48
N TYR A 597 -19.41 -17.10 -9.42
CA TYR A 597 -18.36 -16.33 -10.10
C TYR A 597 -17.26 -15.76 -9.18
N SER A 598 -17.09 -16.25 -7.95
CA SER A 598 -15.88 -15.93 -7.18
C SER A 598 -14.66 -16.57 -7.82
N THR A 599 -13.53 -15.88 -7.80
CA THR A 599 -12.22 -16.49 -8.08
C THR A 599 -11.83 -17.51 -7.02
N ARG A 600 -10.86 -18.35 -7.35
CA ARG A 600 -10.19 -19.30 -6.45
C ARG A 600 -8.71 -18.96 -6.33
N ALA A 601 -8.16 -19.06 -5.13
CA ALA A 601 -6.75 -18.80 -4.84
C ALA A 601 -5.88 -19.99 -5.28
N ARG A 602 -5.82 -20.24 -6.58
CA ARG A 602 -5.15 -21.38 -7.23
C ARG A 602 -4.44 -20.92 -8.52
N PRO A 603 -3.43 -21.67 -9.00
CA PRO A 603 -2.78 -21.36 -10.28
C PRO A 603 -3.77 -21.25 -11.43
N GLY A 604 -3.64 -20.21 -12.25
CA GLY A 604 -4.54 -19.92 -13.37
C GLY A 604 -5.83 -19.19 -12.98
N THR A 605 -6.01 -18.88 -11.69
CA THR A 605 -7.18 -18.19 -11.11
C THR A 605 -8.52 -18.71 -11.67
N PRO A 606 -8.84 -20.01 -11.44
CA PRO A 606 -10.12 -20.54 -11.81
C PRO A 606 -11.26 -19.85 -11.06
N ILE A 607 -12.46 -19.90 -11.62
CA ILE A 607 -13.65 -19.27 -11.07
C ILE A 607 -14.70 -20.32 -10.71
N ALA A 608 -15.45 -20.06 -9.64
CA ALA A 608 -16.63 -20.84 -9.32
C ALA A 608 -17.74 -20.50 -10.32
N CYS A 609 -17.91 -21.30 -11.39
CA CYS A 609 -18.75 -20.93 -12.53
C CYS A 609 -20.12 -21.62 -12.47
N PRO A 610 -21.23 -20.87 -12.43
CA PRO A 610 -22.55 -21.39 -12.75
C PRO A 610 -22.56 -22.04 -14.12
N VAL A 611 -23.20 -23.20 -14.23
CA VAL A 611 -23.37 -23.94 -15.47
C VAL A 611 -24.79 -24.50 -15.54
N SER A 612 -25.27 -24.79 -16.75
CA SER A 612 -26.50 -25.58 -16.91
C SER A 612 -26.20 -27.06 -16.61
N TRP A 613 -27.24 -27.87 -16.41
CA TRP A 613 -27.07 -29.32 -16.26
C TRP A 613 -26.44 -29.97 -17.51
N ASP A 614 -26.78 -29.47 -18.71
CA ASP A 614 -26.20 -29.93 -19.97
C ASP A 614 -24.73 -29.53 -20.13
N ASP A 615 -24.37 -28.31 -19.70
CA ASP A 615 -22.98 -27.86 -19.70
C ASP A 615 -22.14 -28.63 -18.68
N LEU A 616 -22.71 -28.95 -17.51
CA LEU A 616 -22.06 -29.80 -16.53
C LEU A 616 -21.77 -31.18 -17.11
N ALA A 617 -22.73 -31.79 -17.82
CA ALA A 617 -22.55 -33.10 -18.44
C ALA A 617 -21.35 -33.11 -19.41
N LYS A 618 -21.14 -32.01 -20.16
CA LYS A 618 -20.04 -31.82 -21.12
C LYS A 618 -18.72 -31.38 -20.49
N ALA A 619 -18.70 -30.97 -19.22
CA ALA A 619 -17.49 -30.48 -18.57
C ALA A 619 -16.52 -31.63 -18.23
N ASP A 620 -15.23 -31.44 -18.53
CA ASP A 620 -14.18 -32.43 -18.24
C ASP A 620 -13.52 -32.22 -16.87
N ARG A 621 -13.61 -31.01 -16.31
CA ARG A 621 -12.98 -30.61 -15.04
C ARG A 621 -13.71 -29.45 -14.36
N ALA A 622 -13.59 -29.40 -13.03
CA ALA A 622 -14.22 -28.37 -12.18
C ALA A 622 -13.56 -26.98 -12.21
N ASP A 623 -12.31 -26.89 -12.68
CA ASP A 623 -11.49 -25.68 -12.75
C ASP A 623 -11.26 -25.19 -14.18
N GLY A 624 -12.02 -25.70 -15.15
CA GLY A 624 -11.86 -25.38 -16.57
C GLY A 624 -12.28 -23.95 -16.96
N ARG A 625 -12.88 -23.18 -16.04
CA ARG A 625 -13.29 -21.79 -16.25
C ARG A 625 -12.41 -20.87 -15.41
N THR A 626 -11.85 -19.84 -16.04
CA THR A 626 -10.98 -18.85 -15.40
C THR A 626 -11.47 -17.43 -15.66
N ILE A 627 -10.89 -16.45 -14.97
CA ILE A 627 -11.18 -15.03 -15.19
C ILE A 627 -10.97 -14.58 -16.65
N ALA A 628 -10.13 -15.26 -17.43
CA ALA A 628 -9.92 -14.94 -18.84
C ALA A 628 -11.18 -15.19 -19.69
N THR A 629 -12.09 -16.05 -19.21
CA THR A 629 -13.36 -16.37 -19.90
C THR A 629 -14.49 -15.40 -19.56
N ALA A 630 -14.24 -14.42 -18.68
CA ALA A 630 -15.27 -13.56 -18.09
C ALA A 630 -16.07 -12.74 -19.09
N SER A 631 -15.42 -12.10 -20.07
CA SER A 631 -16.14 -11.30 -21.07
C SER A 631 -17.06 -12.14 -21.95
N ALA A 632 -16.72 -13.41 -22.20
CA ALA A 632 -17.59 -14.32 -22.92
C ALA A 632 -18.78 -14.76 -22.04
N LEU A 633 -18.51 -15.12 -20.78
CA LEU A 633 -19.56 -15.50 -19.81
C LEU A 633 -20.56 -14.36 -19.55
N ALA A 634 -20.08 -13.12 -19.38
CA ALA A 634 -20.94 -11.97 -19.11
C ALA A 634 -21.93 -11.70 -20.25
N ARG A 635 -21.49 -11.87 -21.51
CA ARG A 635 -22.29 -11.66 -22.74
C ARG A 635 -23.16 -12.86 -23.12
N GLY A 636 -22.87 -14.04 -22.59
CA GLY A 636 -23.61 -15.27 -22.87
C GLY A 636 -24.96 -15.36 -22.14
N PRO A 637 -25.77 -16.38 -22.44
CA PRO A 637 -26.97 -16.69 -21.67
C PRO A 637 -26.63 -16.97 -20.20
N ASP A 638 -27.55 -16.66 -19.28
CA ASP A 638 -27.39 -17.04 -17.87
C ASP A 638 -27.56 -18.56 -17.70
N PRO A 639 -26.54 -19.30 -17.25
CA PRO A 639 -26.71 -20.73 -16.99
C PRO A 639 -27.68 -21.03 -15.85
N TRP A 640 -27.90 -20.05 -14.96
CA TRP A 640 -28.83 -20.12 -13.83
C TRP A 640 -30.07 -19.23 -14.05
N ALA A 641 -30.47 -19.01 -15.31
CA ALA A 641 -31.76 -18.41 -15.61
C ALA A 641 -32.88 -19.12 -14.83
N GLY A 642 -33.78 -18.34 -14.22
CA GLY A 642 -34.84 -18.87 -13.36
C GLY A 642 -34.47 -19.09 -11.89
N TYR A 643 -33.19 -18.96 -11.48
CA TYR A 643 -32.77 -19.18 -10.08
C TYR A 643 -33.53 -18.28 -9.09
N PHE A 644 -33.66 -17.00 -9.40
CA PHE A 644 -34.33 -16.02 -8.54
C PHE A 644 -35.86 -16.05 -8.65
N ASP A 645 -36.39 -16.76 -9.65
CA ASP A 645 -37.82 -16.90 -9.90
C ASP A 645 -38.42 -18.13 -9.19
N GLN A 646 -37.57 -18.96 -8.57
CA GLN A 646 -38.03 -20.14 -7.83
C GLN A 646 -38.78 -19.75 -6.55
N ASP A 647 -40.07 -20.07 -6.51
CA ASP A 647 -40.89 -20.00 -5.29
C ASP A 647 -41.07 -21.40 -4.68
N GLN A 648 -39.97 -21.94 -4.16
CA GLN A 648 -39.92 -23.28 -3.56
C GLN A 648 -39.50 -23.21 -2.10
N ASP A 649 -40.00 -24.10 -1.24
CA ASP A 649 -39.64 -24.15 0.18
C ASP A 649 -39.60 -25.60 0.67
N LEU A 650 -39.06 -25.81 1.87
CA LEU A 650 -39.06 -27.12 2.52
C LEU A 650 -40.50 -27.50 2.90
N THR A 651 -41.14 -28.35 2.10
CA THR A 651 -42.52 -28.79 2.36
C THR A 651 -42.59 -29.73 3.56
N THR A 652 -43.73 -29.75 4.25
CA THR A 652 -43.96 -30.72 5.35
C THR A 652 -43.77 -32.15 4.88
N ARG A 653 -44.22 -32.47 3.67
CA ARG A 653 -44.01 -33.78 3.03
C ARG A 653 -42.53 -34.10 2.88
N ALA A 654 -41.75 -33.19 2.31
CA ALA A 654 -40.32 -33.40 2.10
C ALA A 654 -39.57 -33.57 3.43
N CYS A 655 -39.86 -32.74 4.44
CA CYS A 655 -39.31 -32.90 5.79
C CYS A 655 -39.67 -34.26 6.41
N HIS A 656 -40.92 -34.72 6.26
CA HIS A 656 -41.36 -36.01 6.77
C HIS A 656 -40.64 -37.19 6.09
N VAL A 657 -40.53 -37.17 4.76
CA VAL A 657 -39.80 -38.18 3.98
C VAL A 657 -38.34 -38.31 4.43
N LEU A 658 -37.72 -37.20 4.82
CA LEU A 658 -36.34 -37.16 5.31
C LEU A 658 -36.20 -37.33 6.84
N GLY A 659 -37.29 -37.58 7.57
CA GLY A 659 -37.27 -37.75 9.03
C GLY A 659 -36.93 -36.48 9.82
N VAL A 660 -37.13 -35.29 9.24
CA VAL A 660 -36.81 -33.99 9.84
C VAL A 660 -37.97 -33.48 10.69
N LYS A 661 -37.72 -33.25 11.98
CA LYS A 661 -38.70 -32.63 12.88
C LYS A 661 -38.74 -31.12 12.68
N VAL A 662 -39.90 -30.59 12.31
CA VAL A 662 -40.19 -29.15 12.31
C VAL A 662 -40.83 -28.81 13.65
N GLY A 663 -40.27 -27.87 14.41
CA GLY A 663 -40.82 -27.48 15.71
C GLY A 663 -42.27 -26.99 15.59
N ALA A 664 -43.16 -27.48 16.46
CA ALA A 664 -44.53 -27.01 16.54
C ALA A 664 -44.54 -25.54 17.01
N GLY A 665 -44.97 -24.62 16.14
CA GLY A 665 -45.00 -23.19 16.42
C GLY A 665 -46.06 -22.47 15.57
N ALA A 666 -47.17 -22.15 16.25
CA ALA A 666 -48.41 -21.49 15.82
C ALA A 666 -49.44 -22.41 15.11
N LYS A 667 -50.46 -22.79 15.90
CA LYS A 667 -51.75 -23.29 15.42
C LYS A 667 -52.32 -22.35 14.36
N GLN A 668 -53.02 -22.94 13.38
CA GLN A 668 -54.10 -22.27 12.68
C GLN A 668 -55.12 -21.81 13.73
N ASP A 669 -55.33 -20.50 13.79
CA ASP A 669 -56.63 -19.85 14.03
C ASP A 669 -56.60 -18.50 13.28
#